data_AF-A0A353P3F2-F1
#
_entry.id   AF-A0A353P3F2-F1
#
_cell.length_a   1.000
_cell.length_b   1.000
_cell.length_c   1.000
_cell.angle_alpha   90.00
_cell.angle_beta   90.00
_cell.angle_gamma   90.00
#
_symmetry.space_group_name_H-M   'P 1'
#
loop_
_entity.id
_entity.type
_entity.pdbx_description
1 polymer ?
#
loop_
_entity_poly.entity_id
_entity_poly.type
_entity_poly.pdbx_seq_one_letter_code
_entity_poly.pdbx_strand_id
1 'polypeptide(L)'
;MFNHLNVNSRRIVYLLCNGEVVTLGNKSLKVPHDSARKLLALLSAHTTSLTQTKSIVDSVTSLYPTFDFDSIKKNMDVSNCSGGDHGYKYKVGKIKTCSFRGLAPTGREWEYDFKCNSHLIYGPNGSGKSSLLGAICWCLTGRFFRDDQPPCIPEKITAYSLDGSKKIDNRDDAQSLLDENGNSSYAIPYWIEIELIGKQQTIYLRRTCPDILTMKKDTGEWVQLQNIKEAGIDELDCELRLLMLAKISHMKFGKNPDIIRLLAEVTGYGDLESIADLAEDLAKNSKTAATNKENKELSPLNNIISECISNIIKIADNNVKKISSYEKICKSNRSTDDVKDFGLAINKLIEIFKSQLASDLGLIIPDKENIEEYKKWQEQSNNLPGLLNGLIVELNKPLNEIFVSSIDFKGLSKDEIDVIEKKLDNFEKRAIDEIKERLDWAKKELEDNHLGLMLKAANYLAEDNINCPVCTQLLDNVPEIKRELICLKVKSAKEYLHKQLDDFWRYLTGELNKIVSASQRDESRKSLMFRINEDWSNFKKIHCKELLKQIAERHDLSIDILTKEILQENYIPFKIPHSCEDSSNLYLVQFVEEINKAKNYINLCKNINSNKKDIQIKIQSILIGNEGKTAFKEILARAKTNIDSLSSLLNIQKEARTLYKGIEKAEEIKLHIRGLRSLADSADLIKVIKINIREEVKAIVNGKLGEKTKEYYKNLYDKDVFEFNQLTTGHAANPDIKTEINIYLKAGDYQVPMGPYSNAGRMRALLLSFAFALIEKSKDSLDMIILDDPALSLDDEHKARFIDHLVEPFVKTGQVVLGTHYERFYQDSESVFENNSKLVLVPKKRPSDQIVLEAGDLLEKVTKAMEIQNGNWREIAGDIRVWIERTLGTLNGYCPIPFIVFNNLPLSIDNYSKITDIRIASQRRDLIVSTLKSKSIERIIHKLHHNEPVNEPDVRDALKVIKEVEKTVNNEIAWLKTLHNHAIRHRQVHDGNKIVLNNVSFKKQEVEKNIQVIRKAAAAHNGQGIDWDINEEYSLVGNSIVHISSDAISPIGQYGQYLLLGNVEIQPKNGDLVAFETPDLKKYLRRFWQEQDGTIILEGANPTKPFKPIYVNSGKCNVRRVIGILYKQDQPNHNNEEWSLNGFSDNWFDDILGVRVKGTSLEPIARDGQIILIKKFDVKTKIKDDMLACVSIEGVGDVIKRCHISDSQIILSSINPNEREATIVTKMESIQHAYELNGVLFETGTGKSID
;
A
#
# COMPACT_ATOMS: atom_id res chain seq x y z
N MET A 1 27.79 -14.91 0.84
CA MET A 1 26.34 -15.20 1.04
C MET A 1 25.90 -14.93 2.48
N PHE A 2 26.62 -15.40 3.50
CA PHE A 2 26.24 -15.22 4.92
C PHE A 2 26.79 -13.97 5.62
N ASN A 3 27.31 -12.99 4.87
CA ASN A 3 27.97 -11.81 5.46
C ASN A 3 27.00 -10.89 6.23
N HIS A 4 25.71 -11.01 5.97
CA HIS A 4 24.68 -10.28 6.70
C HIS A 4 24.44 -10.86 8.11
N LEU A 5 24.77 -12.13 8.35
CA LEU A 5 24.67 -12.76 9.67
C LEU A 5 25.77 -12.24 10.61
N ASN A 6 25.48 -12.17 11.90
CA ASN A 6 26.46 -11.96 12.96
C ASN A 6 27.58 -13.02 12.89
N VAL A 7 28.79 -12.64 13.27
CA VAL A 7 30.00 -13.47 13.24
C VAL A 7 29.79 -14.84 13.90
N ASN A 8 29.20 -14.86 15.10
CA ASN A 8 28.93 -16.10 15.84
C ASN A 8 27.90 -16.97 15.10
N SER A 9 26.80 -16.35 14.67
CA SER A 9 25.75 -17.00 13.89
C SER A 9 26.28 -17.58 12.59
N ARG A 10 27.06 -16.80 11.82
CA ARG A 10 27.72 -17.19 10.57
C ARG A 10 28.62 -18.40 10.76
N ARG A 11 29.47 -18.38 11.80
CA ARG A 11 30.36 -19.50 12.13
C ARG A 11 29.59 -20.78 12.44
N ILE A 12 28.52 -20.68 13.22
CA ILE A 12 27.71 -21.85 13.60
C ILE A 12 26.94 -22.40 12.39
N VAL A 13 26.27 -21.55 11.61
CA VAL A 13 25.60 -21.96 10.37
C VAL A 13 26.57 -22.71 9.47
N TYR A 14 27.79 -22.18 9.30
CA TYR A 14 28.82 -22.83 8.50
C TYR A 14 29.12 -24.25 8.97
N LEU A 15 29.44 -24.42 10.26
CA LEU A 15 29.84 -25.71 10.82
C LEU A 15 28.69 -26.72 10.68
N LEU A 16 27.45 -26.30 10.95
CA LEU A 16 26.26 -27.14 10.81
C LEU A 16 25.97 -27.52 9.35
N CYS A 17 26.13 -26.59 8.40
CA CYS A 17 26.02 -26.87 6.96
C CYS A 17 27.06 -27.88 6.47
N ASN A 18 28.25 -27.91 7.08
CA ASN A 18 29.26 -28.92 6.79
C ASN A 18 29.04 -30.26 7.50
N GLY A 19 28.01 -30.36 8.36
CA GLY A 19 27.70 -31.56 9.12
C GLY A 19 28.59 -31.76 10.35
N GLU A 20 29.33 -30.73 10.74
CA GLU A 20 30.10 -30.72 11.98
C GLU A 20 29.19 -30.59 13.20
N VAL A 21 29.72 -31.00 14.35
CA VAL A 21 29.02 -30.90 15.63
C VAL A 21 29.43 -29.60 16.29
N VAL A 22 28.45 -28.72 16.56
CA VAL A 22 28.67 -27.48 17.29
C VAL A 22 28.19 -27.66 18.72
N THR A 23 29.00 -27.29 19.70
CA THR A 23 28.57 -27.28 21.10
C THR A 23 28.03 -25.89 21.44
N LEU A 24 26.78 -25.83 21.88
CA LEU A 24 26.10 -24.64 22.40
C LEU A 24 25.63 -24.97 23.81
N GLY A 25 26.21 -24.31 24.80
CA GLY A 25 26.07 -24.61 26.21
C GLY A 25 26.60 -26.01 26.52
N ASN A 26 25.79 -26.79 27.22
CA ASN A 26 26.10 -28.19 27.53
C ASN A 26 25.57 -29.17 26.48
N LYS A 27 25.10 -28.68 25.32
CA LYS A 27 24.46 -29.50 24.29
C LYS A 27 25.24 -29.48 22.98
N SER A 28 25.46 -30.67 22.42
CA SER A 28 25.97 -30.84 21.07
C SER A 28 24.81 -30.74 20.07
N LEU A 29 24.99 -29.91 19.04
CA LEU A 29 24.07 -29.66 17.95
C LEU A 29 24.67 -30.21 16.65
N LYS A 30 23.89 -31.00 15.93
CA LYS A 30 24.25 -31.51 14.60
C LYS A 30 23.01 -31.48 13.72
N VAL A 31 23.17 -31.11 12.45
CA VAL A 31 22.12 -31.24 11.42
C VAL A 31 22.48 -32.44 10.53
N PRO A 32 21.89 -33.63 10.77
CA PRO A 32 22.43 -34.88 10.22
C PRO A 32 22.15 -35.07 8.72
N HIS A 33 21.01 -34.61 8.21
CA HIS A 33 20.58 -34.89 6.83
C HIS A 33 21.02 -33.81 5.85
N ASP A 34 21.42 -34.19 4.63
CA ASP A 34 21.77 -33.23 3.56
C ASP A 34 20.60 -32.30 3.20
N SER A 35 19.35 -32.79 3.22
CA SER A 35 18.16 -31.95 2.98
C SER A 35 18.00 -30.86 4.04
N ALA A 36 18.20 -31.20 5.32
CA ALA A 36 18.14 -30.24 6.41
C ALA A 36 19.31 -29.25 6.38
N ARG A 37 20.51 -29.69 5.96
CA ARG A 37 21.66 -28.80 5.78
C ARG A 37 21.47 -27.84 4.61
N LYS A 38 20.94 -28.32 3.49
CA LYS A 38 20.54 -27.49 2.34
C LYS A 38 19.49 -26.47 2.74
N LEU A 39 18.48 -26.90 3.50
CA LEU A 39 17.44 -26.00 4.01
C LEU A 39 18.02 -24.95 4.97
N LEU A 40 18.90 -25.35 5.89
CA LEU A 40 19.58 -24.41 6.80
C LEU A 40 20.35 -23.34 6.02
N ALA A 41 21.14 -23.74 5.02
CA ALA A 41 21.87 -22.80 4.18
C ALA A 41 20.94 -21.84 3.42
N LEU A 42 19.81 -22.33 2.90
CA LEU A 42 18.82 -21.51 2.21
C LEU A 42 18.17 -20.49 3.17
N LEU A 43 17.70 -20.95 4.34
CA LEU A 43 17.10 -20.07 5.34
C LEU A 43 18.10 -19.01 5.83
N SER A 44 19.36 -19.38 5.97
CA SER A 44 20.45 -18.50 6.38
C SER A 44 20.89 -17.51 5.31
N ALA A 45 20.74 -17.86 4.02
CA ALA A 45 21.05 -16.96 2.91
C ALA A 45 19.96 -15.89 2.70
N HIS A 46 18.72 -16.22 3.07
CA HIS A 46 17.52 -15.45 2.76
C HIS A 46 16.73 -15.02 4.00
N THR A 47 17.36 -14.96 5.18
CA THR A 47 16.68 -14.70 6.47
C THR A 47 15.85 -13.41 6.44
N THR A 48 16.43 -12.30 5.98
CA THR A 48 15.73 -10.99 5.91
C THR A 48 14.57 -11.01 4.90
N SER A 49 14.76 -11.61 3.73
CA SER A 49 13.68 -11.69 2.73
C SER A 49 12.54 -12.61 3.17
N LEU A 50 12.85 -13.75 3.82
CA LEU A 50 11.85 -14.73 4.20
C LEU A 50 10.99 -14.28 5.39
N THR A 51 11.58 -13.55 6.36
CA THR A 51 10.84 -12.96 7.50
C THR A 51 9.78 -11.94 7.07
N GLN A 52 9.95 -11.30 5.90
CA GLN A 52 9.00 -10.32 5.36
C GLN A 52 7.95 -10.94 4.41
N THR A 53 8.05 -12.23 4.10
CA THR A 53 7.13 -12.88 3.14
C THR A 53 5.77 -13.19 3.76
N LYS A 54 4.71 -13.11 2.95
CA LYS A 54 3.36 -13.53 3.35
C LYS A 54 3.21 -15.05 3.45
N SER A 55 3.93 -15.80 2.62
CA SER A 55 3.91 -17.26 2.58
C SER A 55 5.33 -17.80 2.50
N ILE A 56 5.85 -18.26 3.63
CA ILE A 56 7.18 -18.86 3.74
C ILE A 56 7.26 -20.17 2.95
N VAL A 57 6.18 -20.97 2.92
CA VAL A 57 6.14 -22.26 2.22
C VAL A 57 6.32 -22.06 0.71
N ASP A 58 5.62 -21.11 0.10
CA ASP A 58 5.72 -20.87 -1.34
C ASP A 58 7.10 -20.31 -1.72
N SER A 59 7.60 -19.36 -0.92
CA SER A 59 8.91 -18.75 -1.12
C SER A 59 10.01 -19.81 -1.05
N VAL A 60 10.01 -20.65 -0.01
CA VAL A 60 11.00 -21.74 0.13
C VAL A 60 10.81 -22.80 -0.95
N THR A 61 9.59 -23.21 -1.29
CA THR A 61 9.35 -24.24 -2.31
C THR A 61 9.83 -23.81 -3.70
N SER A 62 9.80 -22.50 -4.00
CA SER A 62 10.34 -21.96 -5.25
C SER A 62 11.87 -21.87 -5.28
N LEU A 63 12.51 -21.52 -4.15
CA LEU A 63 13.96 -21.37 -4.03
C LEU A 63 14.69 -22.71 -3.82
N TYR A 64 14.08 -23.66 -3.12
CA TYR A 64 14.74 -24.89 -2.69
C TYR A 64 15.27 -25.77 -3.85
N PRO A 65 14.55 -25.94 -4.98
CA PRO A 65 15.05 -26.72 -6.12
C PRO A 65 16.25 -26.06 -6.82
N THR A 66 16.27 -24.73 -6.91
CA THR A 66 17.30 -23.95 -7.63
C THR A 66 18.50 -23.58 -6.76
N PHE A 67 18.40 -23.75 -5.44
CA PHE A 67 19.47 -23.44 -4.50
C PHE A 67 20.64 -24.42 -4.65
N ASP A 68 21.77 -23.91 -5.12
CA ASP A 68 23.01 -24.67 -5.30
C ASP A 68 23.80 -24.75 -3.99
N PHE A 69 23.56 -25.82 -3.25
CA PHE A 69 24.23 -26.08 -1.96
C PHE A 69 25.71 -26.45 -2.14
N ASP A 70 26.09 -27.05 -3.28
CA ASP A 70 27.44 -27.56 -3.50
C ASP A 70 28.44 -26.43 -3.80
N SER A 71 28.03 -25.40 -4.55
CA SER A 71 28.89 -24.21 -4.73
C SER A 71 29.14 -23.45 -3.43
N ILE A 72 28.13 -23.39 -2.56
CA ILE A 72 28.26 -22.80 -1.22
C ILE A 72 29.29 -23.57 -0.41
N LYS A 73 29.22 -24.90 -0.42
CA LYS A 73 30.17 -25.78 0.30
C LYS A 73 31.62 -25.65 -0.21
N LYS A 74 31.80 -25.43 -1.51
CA LYS A 74 33.14 -25.24 -2.12
C LYS A 74 33.76 -23.88 -1.85
N ASN A 75 32.95 -22.82 -1.75
CA ASN A 75 33.43 -21.45 -1.48
C ASN A 75 33.61 -21.16 0.02
N MET A 76 33.50 -22.19 0.85
CA MET A 76 33.39 -22.10 2.28
C MET A 76 34.67 -22.62 2.94
N ASP A 77 35.73 -21.83 2.92
CA ASP A 77 37.02 -22.16 3.54
C ASP A 77 37.12 -21.55 4.96
N VAL A 78 37.06 -22.39 6.00
CA VAL A 78 37.14 -21.98 7.43
C VAL A 78 38.50 -22.28 8.06
N SER A 79 39.48 -22.66 7.24
CA SER A 79 40.84 -22.95 7.65
C SER A 79 41.57 -21.78 8.37
N ASN A 80 41.03 -20.55 8.38
CA ASN A 80 41.61 -19.39 9.08
C ASN A 80 40.94 -19.00 10.43
N CYS A 81 40.08 -19.83 11.01
CA CYS A 81 39.43 -19.51 12.30
C CYS A 81 40.32 -19.72 13.56
N SER A 82 41.45 -20.42 13.50
CA SER A 82 42.42 -20.50 14.62
C SER A 82 43.22 -19.21 14.73
N GLY A 83 42.83 -18.32 15.66
CA GLY A 83 43.50 -17.03 15.87
C GLY A 83 44.87 -17.20 16.51
N GLY A 84 45.89 -16.65 15.86
CA GLY A 84 47.12 -16.24 16.55
C GLY A 84 46.78 -15.12 17.53
N ASP A 85 47.31 -15.22 18.74
CA ASP A 85 47.17 -14.22 19.80
C ASP A 85 47.98 -12.98 19.42
N HIS A 86 47.38 -12.08 18.63
CA HIS A 86 48.02 -10.84 18.21
C HIS A 86 47.64 -9.74 19.20
N GLY A 87 48.48 -9.51 20.22
CA GLY A 87 48.27 -8.58 21.33
C GLY A 87 48.28 -7.08 21.00
N TYR A 88 47.77 -6.66 19.84
CA TYR A 88 47.65 -5.25 19.46
C TYR A 88 46.28 -4.72 19.87
N LYS A 89 46.26 -3.56 20.56
CA LYS A 89 45.01 -2.81 20.82
C LYS A 89 45.04 -1.50 20.03
N TYR A 90 44.09 -1.32 19.12
CA TYR A 90 44.05 -0.16 18.23
C TYR A 90 43.09 0.93 18.71
N LYS A 91 43.49 2.18 18.51
CA LYS A 91 42.65 3.39 18.60
C LYS A 91 42.50 4.02 17.23
N VAL A 92 41.43 4.78 17.01
CA VAL A 92 41.26 5.59 15.79
C VAL A 92 42.09 6.85 15.90
N GLY A 93 43.05 6.98 14.98
CA GLY A 93 43.85 8.18 14.77
C GLY A 93 43.11 9.16 13.87
N LYS A 94 42.89 8.80 12.61
CA LYS A 94 42.34 9.69 11.58
C LYS A 94 41.30 8.97 10.71
N ILE A 95 40.31 9.71 10.21
CA ILE A 95 39.36 9.24 9.20
C ILE A 95 39.41 10.11 7.95
N LYS A 96 39.29 9.48 6.78
CA LYS A 96 39.06 10.12 5.48
C LYS A 96 37.90 9.43 4.77
N THR A 97 37.03 10.19 4.15
CA THR A 97 35.84 9.66 3.48
C THR A 97 35.62 10.36 2.15
N CYS A 98 35.05 9.66 1.18
CA CYS A 98 34.57 10.25 -0.06
C CYS A 98 33.18 9.72 -0.39
N SER A 99 32.25 10.62 -0.69
CA SER A 99 30.88 10.30 -1.12
C SER A 99 30.08 9.41 -0.15
N PHE A 100 30.32 9.48 1.16
CA PHE A 100 29.64 8.65 2.16
C PHE A 100 28.62 9.45 3.01
N ARG A 101 27.35 9.03 2.99
CA ARG A 101 26.23 9.45 3.86
C ARG A 101 26.17 10.93 4.25
N GLY A 102 26.50 11.81 3.31
CA GLY A 102 26.43 13.25 3.54
C GLY A 102 27.49 13.81 4.48
N LEU A 103 28.57 13.07 4.78
CA LEU A 103 29.78 13.63 5.41
C LEU A 103 30.37 14.75 4.54
N ALA A 104 30.43 14.48 3.23
CA ALA A 104 30.78 15.42 2.18
C ALA A 104 29.88 15.22 0.95
N PRO A 105 29.85 16.23 0.05
CA PRO A 105 29.24 16.10 -1.27
C PRO A 105 29.83 14.96 -2.07
N THR A 106 29.07 14.45 -3.03
CA THR A 106 29.55 13.40 -3.93
C THR A 106 30.80 13.87 -4.69
N GLY A 107 31.85 13.04 -4.71
CA GLY A 107 33.14 13.34 -5.32
C GLY A 107 34.10 14.17 -4.47
N ARG A 108 33.69 14.62 -3.28
CA ARG A 108 34.55 15.39 -2.37
C ARG A 108 35.06 14.51 -1.24
N GLU A 109 36.33 14.71 -0.90
CA GLU A 109 36.95 14.11 0.27
C GLU A 109 36.68 14.96 1.52
N TRP A 110 36.43 14.28 2.63
CA TRP A 110 36.32 14.87 3.95
C TRP A 110 37.23 14.11 4.92
N GLU A 111 37.95 14.84 5.75
CA GLU A 111 38.87 14.25 6.73
C GLU A 111 38.69 14.83 8.13
N TYR A 112 38.95 14.00 9.13
CA TYR A 112 38.95 14.40 10.53
C TYR A 112 39.98 13.61 11.33
N ASP A 113 40.68 14.29 12.23
CA ASP A 113 41.73 13.73 13.08
C ASP A 113 41.24 13.62 14.52
N PHE A 114 41.12 12.38 15.02
CA PHE A 114 40.75 12.06 16.39
C PHE A 114 41.96 12.11 17.34
N LYS A 115 43.20 12.17 16.84
CA LYS A 115 44.43 12.17 17.64
C LYS A 115 44.46 11.07 18.73
N CYS A 116 43.79 9.93 18.49
CA CYS A 116 43.58 8.83 19.46
C CYS A 116 42.89 9.22 20.79
N ASN A 117 42.27 10.40 20.87
CA ASN A 117 41.58 10.89 22.06
C ASN A 117 40.11 10.48 22.08
N SER A 118 39.49 10.50 23.26
CA SER A 118 38.05 10.34 23.37
C SER A 118 37.32 11.60 22.86
N HIS A 119 36.11 11.41 22.33
CA HIS A 119 35.31 12.45 21.69
C HIS A 119 33.88 12.42 22.20
N LEU A 120 33.41 13.55 22.70
CA LEU A 120 32.01 13.81 23.02
C LEU A 120 31.44 14.72 21.93
N ILE A 121 30.45 14.24 21.20
CA ILE A 121 29.90 14.89 20.00
C ILE A 121 28.42 15.19 20.22
N TYR A 122 28.08 16.47 20.29
CA TYR A 122 26.69 16.93 20.24
C TYR A 122 26.31 17.35 18.83
N GLY A 123 25.08 17.06 18.41
CA GLY A 123 24.55 17.60 17.15
C GLY A 123 23.06 17.33 16.99
N PRO A 124 22.28 18.29 16.49
CA PRO A 124 20.87 18.06 16.21
C PRO A 124 20.68 17.01 15.10
N ASN A 125 19.48 16.44 15.00
CA ASN A 125 19.16 15.48 13.94
C ASN A 125 19.48 16.05 12.55
N GLY A 126 20.10 15.25 11.68
CA GLY A 126 20.53 15.69 10.36
C GLY A 126 21.87 16.46 10.29
N SER A 127 22.55 16.69 11.42
CA SER A 127 23.90 17.29 11.46
C SER A 127 25.02 16.35 10.97
N GLY A 128 24.71 15.06 10.80
CA GLY A 128 25.65 14.05 10.30
C GLY A 128 26.44 13.28 11.37
N LYS A 129 26.03 13.39 12.64
CA LYS A 129 26.55 12.62 13.78
C LYS A 129 26.62 11.11 13.51
N SER A 130 25.50 10.50 13.19
CA SER A 130 25.40 9.05 12.92
C SER A 130 26.10 8.66 11.60
N SER A 131 26.29 9.61 10.67
CA SER A 131 27.12 9.40 9.48
C SER A 131 28.60 9.30 9.82
N LEU A 132 29.10 10.13 10.75
CA LEU A 132 30.50 10.10 11.21
C LEU A 132 30.80 8.81 11.97
N LEU A 133 29.97 8.47 12.95
CA LEU A 133 30.14 7.23 13.71
C LEU A 133 29.95 6.01 12.81
N GLY A 134 28.92 6.04 11.95
CA GLY A 134 28.63 5.01 10.97
C GLY A 134 29.74 4.81 9.94
N ALA A 135 30.54 5.84 9.63
CA ALA A 135 31.70 5.70 8.75
C ALA A 135 32.81 4.85 9.38
N ILE A 136 33.09 5.05 10.67
CA ILE A 136 34.04 4.22 11.40
C ILE A 136 33.57 2.77 11.43
N CYS A 137 32.30 2.57 11.81
CA CYS A 137 31.69 1.25 11.82
C CYS A 137 31.70 0.58 10.45
N TRP A 138 31.40 1.32 9.38
CA TRP A 138 31.35 0.75 8.03
C TRP A 138 32.71 0.26 7.58
N CYS A 139 33.77 1.08 7.75
CA CYS A 139 35.11 0.65 7.35
C CYS A 139 35.53 -0.65 8.05
N LEU A 140 35.24 -0.78 9.35
CA LEU A 140 35.65 -1.93 10.15
C LEU A 140 34.76 -3.16 9.98
N THR A 141 33.46 -2.97 9.75
CA THR A 141 32.47 -4.06 9.83
C THR A 141 31.65 -4.29 8.56
N GLY A 142 31.71 -3.38 7.60
CA GLY A 142 30.81 -3.34 6.45
C GLY A 142 29.38 -2.88 6.78
N ARG A 143 29.09 -2.56 8.06
CA ARG A 143 27.78 -2.10 8.54
C ARG A 143 27.84 -0.67 9.06
N PHE A 144 26.78 0.10 8.87
CA PHE A 144 26.69 1.47 9.36
C PHE A 144 25.35 1.74 10.05
N PHE A 145 25.28 2.87 10.76
CA PHE A 145 24.13 3.25 11.59
C PHE A 145 23.02 3.87 10.76
N ARG A 146 21.76 3.52 11.01
CA ARG A 146 20.60 4.18 10.41
C ARG A 146 19.64 4.56 11.51
N ASP A 147 18.98 5.70 11.38
CA ASP A 147 18.08 6.20 12.42
C ASP A 147 16.84 5.27 12.60
N ASP A 148 16.45 4.57 11.53
CA ASP A 148 15.25 3.74 11.45
C ASP A 148 15.48 2.24 11.72
N GLN A 149 16.73 1.78 11.72
CA GLN A 149 17.04 0.35 11.85
C GLN A 149 18.42 0.08 12.48
N PRO A 150 18.60 -1.10 13.12
CA PRO A 150 19.90 -1.49 13.66
C PRO A 150 21.00 -1.48 12.57
N PRO A 151 22.28 -1.38 12.98
CA PRO A 151 23.40 -1.35 12.05
C PRO A 151 23.35 -2.46 10.99
N CYS A 152 23.35 -2.09 9.72
CA CYS A 152 23.14 -2.98 8.58
C CYS A 152 24.16 -2.72 7.46
N ILE A 153 24.26 -3.66 6.52
CA ILE A 153 25.02 -3.46 5.28
C ILE A 153 24.31 -2.44 4.37
N PRO A 154 25.02 -1.75 3.46
CA PRO A 154 24.38 -0.90 2.47
C PRO A 154 23.38 -1.65 1.59
N GLU A 155 22.21 -1.06 1.39
CA GLU A 155 21.14 -1.58 0.55
C GLU A 155 20.92 -0.70 -0.67
N LYS A 156 20.50 -1.34 -1.77
CA LYS A 156 20.10 -0.64 -3.00
C LYS A 156 18.69 -0.04 -2.82
N ILE A 157 18.62 1.26 -2.57
CA ILE A 157 17.38 2.03 -2.51
C ILE A 157 17.01 2.56 -3.90
N THR A 158 15.74 2.41 -4.27
CA THR A 158 15.19 3.00 -5.48
C THR A 158 14.98 4.51 -5.32
N ALA A 159 15.59 5.30 -6.19
CA ALA A 159 15.31 6.73 -6.33
C ALA A 159 14.18 6.95 -7.35
N TYR A 160 13.31 7.93 -7.07
CA TYR A 160 12.19 8.33 -7.92
C TYR A 160 12.35 9.77 -8.39
N SER A 161 11.72 10.11 -9.52
CA SER A 161 11.56 11.49 -9.96
C SER A 161 10.75 12.30 -8.96
N LEU A 162 10.88 13.63 -9.00
CA LEU A 162 10.22 14.55 -8.06
C LEU A 162 8.69 14.40 -8.04
N ASP A 163 8.09 14.02 -9.17
CA ASP A 163 6.67 13.74 -9.33
C ASP A 163 6.28 12.29 -8.97
N GLY A 164 7.25 11.47 -8.54
CA GLY A 164 7.08 10.06 -8.18
C GLY A 164 6.77 9.13 -9.36
N SER A 165 6.67 9.65 -10.59
CA SER A 165 6.16 8.91 -11.74
C SER A 165 7.18 7.94 -12.35
N LYS A 166 8.48 8.25 -12.20
CA LYS A 166 9.56 7.50 -12.84
C LYS A 166 10.58 7.03 -11.81
N LYS A 167 10.77 5.71 -11.75
CA LYS A 167 11.94 5.11 -11.13
C LYS A 167 13.18 5.57 -11.90
N ILE A 168 14.09 6.27 -11.24
CA ILE A 168 15.32 6.78 -11.85
C ILE A 168 16.36 5.66 -11.85
N ASP A 169 16.77 5.19 -10.68
CA ASP A 169 17.77 4.14 -10.54
C ASP A 169 17.81 3.56 -9.10
N ASN A 170 18.52 2.45 -8.92
CA ASN A 170 18.85 1.86 -7.62
C ASN A 170 20.24 2.32 -7.16
N ARG A 171 20.34 2.95 -5.99
CA ARG A 171 21.61 3.45 -5.41
C ARG A 171 21.85 2.90 -4.01
N ASP A 172 23.11 2.83 -3.60
CA ASP A 172 23.41 2.48 -2.21
C ASP A 172 22.98 3.62 -1.30
N ASP A 173 22.29 3.28 -0.22
CA ASP A 173 21.92 4.20 0.85
C ASP A 173 23.11 4.77 1.65
N ALA A 174 24.29 4.16 1.50
CA ALA A 174 25.55 4.67 1.99
C ALA A 174 26.14 5.80 1.12
N GLN A 175 25.71 5.96 -0.13
CA GLN A 175 26.27 6.95 -1.05
C GLN A 175 25.67 8.35 -0.82
N SER A 176 26.51 9.39 -0.83
CA SER A 176 26.06 10.79 -0.83
C SER A 176 25.19 11.08 -2.06
N LEU A 177 24.10 11.83 -1.85
CA LEU A 177 23.08 12.04 -2.88
C LEU A 177 23.46 13.11 -3.91
N LEU A 178 24.06 14.22 -3.47
CA LEU A 178 24.28 15.42 -4.28
C LEU A 178 25.76 15.82 -4.29
N ASP A 179 26.23 16.32 -5.44
CA ASP A 179 27.48 17.05 -5.56
C ASP A 179 27.34 18.51 -5.04
N GLU A 180 28.42 19.27 -5.11
CA GLU A 180 28.46 20.68 -4.65
C GLU A 180 27.52 21.62 -5.41
N ASN A 181 27.17 21.26 -6.65
CA ASN A 181 26.26 22.01 -7.50
C ASN A 181 24.79 21.59 -7.30
N GLY A 182 24.54 20.61 -6.41
CA GLY A 182 23.21 20.05 -6.18
C GLY A 182 22.78 19.03 -7.23
N ASN A 183 23.69 18.58 -8.09
CA ASN A 183 23.40 17.53 -9.07
C ASN A 183 23.59 16.14 -8.46
N SER A 184 22.78 15.19 -8.92
CA SER A 184 22.91 13.80 -8.54
C SER A 184 23.95 13.10 -9.43
N SER A 185 25.10 12.73 -8.87
CA SER A 185 26.15 11.98 -9.59
C SER A 185 26.18 10.53 -9.11
N TYR A 186 25.97 9.59 -10.04
CA TYR A 186 25.82 8.16 -9.75
C TYR A 186 27.11 7.35 -9.97
N ALA A 187 28.09 7.91 -10.70
CA ALA A 187 29.25 7.16 -11.19
C ALA A 187 30.43 7.10 -10.20
N ILE A 188 30.35 7.82 -9.08
CA ILE A 188 31.50 7.97 -8.18
C ILE A 188 31.41 6.92 -7.06
N PRO A 189 32.39 5.98 -6.96
CA PRO A 189 32.44 5.04 -5.85
C PRO A 189 32.66 5.81 -4.54
N TYR A 190 32.06 5.33 -3.47
CA TYR A 190 32.30 5.84 -2.13
C TYR A 190 33.29 4.95 -1.39
N TRP A 191 34.09 5.56 -0.53
CA TRP A 191 35.10 4.87 0.26
C TRP A 191 35.35 5.58 1.59
N ILE A 192 35.84 4.81 2.55
CA ILE A 192 36.25 5.28 3.87
C ILE A 192 37.61 4.68 4.20
N GLU A 193 38.54 5.54 4.59
CA GLU A 193 39.87 5.19 5.07
C GLU A 193 40.00 5.59 6.55
N ILE A 194 40.56 4.70 7.36
CA ILE A 194 40.79 4.91 8.78
C ILE A 194 42.24 4.55 9.08
N GLU A 195 42.91 5.48 9.76
CA GLU A 195 44.18 5.24 10.42
C GLU A 195 43.92 4.70 11.82
N LEU A 196 44.41 3.48 12.08
CA LEU A 196 44.36 2.82 13.37
C LEU A 196 45.76 2.77 13.97
N ILE A 197 45.90 3.32 15.16
CA ILE A 197 47.17 3.43 15.88
C ILE A 197 47.17 2.42 17.02
N GLY A 198 48.08 1.46 16.94
CA GLY A 198 48.37 0.51 18.02
C GLY A 198 49.71 0.81 18.69
N LYS A 199 50.00 0.17 19.83
CA LYS A 199 51.25 0.39 20.59
C LYS A 199 52.54 0.12 19.80
N GLN A 200 52.48 -0.73 18.79
CA GLN A 200 53.65 -1.25 18.06
C GLN A 200 53.59 -1.01 16.55
N GLN A 201 52.42 -0.69 16.01
CA GLN A 201 52.25 -0.43 14.57
C GLN A 201 51.03 0.47 14.33
N THR A 202 51.13 1.28 13.28
CA THR A 202 50.01 1.98 12.66
C THR A 202 49.60 1.22 11.40
N ILE A 203 48.29 1.04 11.22
CA ILE A 203 47.71 0.45 10.02
C ILE A 203 46.67 1.40 9.45
N TYR A 204 46.53 1.38 8.13
CA TYR A 204 45.47 2.09 7.43
C TYR A 204 44.54 1.07 6.82
N LEU A 205 43.25 1.18 7.14
CA LEU A 205 42.20 0.37 6.55
C LEU A 205 41.39 1.23 5.61
N ARG A 206 41.07 0.70 4.44
CA ARG A 206 40.17 1.36 3.49
C ARG A 206 39.13 0.39 3.00
N ARG A 207 37.86 0.79 3.13
CA ARG A 207 36.72 0.09 2.55
C ARG A 207 36.16 0.91 1.40
N THR A 208 35.98 0.28 0.24
CA THR A 208 35.47 0.90 -0.99
C THR A 208 34.23 0.14 -1.46
N CYS A 209 33.27 0.82 -2.08
CA CYS A 209 32.15 0.15 -2.76
C CYS A 209 32.53 -0.25 -4.21
N PRO A 210 32.25 -1.49 -4.68
CA PRO A 210 31.59 -2.59 -3.96
C PRO A 210 32.49 -3.13 -2.84
N ASP A 211 31.89 -3.55 -1.73
CA ASP A 211 32.46 -3.85 -0.39
C ASP A 211 33.85 -4.55 -0.36
N ILE A 212 34.90 -3.82 -0.71
CA ILE A 212 36.29 -4.28 -0.76
C ILE A 212 37.04 -3.65 0.40
N LEU A 213 37.58 -4.49 1.29
CA LEU A 213 38.44 -4.07 2.40
C LEU A 213 39.91 -4.22 1.98
N THR A 214 40.69 -3.17 2.18
CA THR A 214 42.13 -3.12 1.92
C THR A 214 42.87 -2.59 3.15
N MET A 215 44.12 -3.00 3.31
CA MET A 215 44.99 -2.56 4.39
C MET A 215 46.37 -2.18 3.84
N LYS A 216 46.98 -1.13 4.40
CA LYS A 216 48.42 -0.90 4.28
C LYS A 216 49.04 -0.63 5.66
N LYS A 217 50.33 -0.91 5.79
CA LYS A 217 51.18 -0.43 6.91
C LYS A 217 51.89 0.85 6.47
N ASP A 218 52.49 1.61 7.40
CA ASP A 218 53.06 2.95 7.17
C ASP A 218 53.83 3.14 5.84
N THR A 219 54.63 2.16 5.42
CA THR A 219 55.41 2.20 4.18
C THR A 219 55.11 1.05 3.21
N GLY A 220 53.94 0.43 3.32
CA GLY A 220 53.52 -0.72 2.50
C GLY A 220 52.54 -0.37 1.38
N GLU A 221 52.38 -1.30 0.44
CA GLU A 221 51.29 -1.25 -0.55
C GLU A 221 49.94 -1.66 0.07
N TRP A 222 48.85 -1.26 -0.57
CA TRP A 222 47.51 -1.71 -0.20
C TRP A 222 47.31 -3.18 -0.57
N VAL A 223 47.03 -4.01 0.43
CA VAL A 223 46.69 -5.42 0.28
C VAL A 223 45.20 -5.60 0.52
N GLN A 224 44.51 -6.30 -0.39
CA GLN A 224 43.11 -6.65 -0.18
C GLN A 224 42.99 -7.72 0.91
N LEU A 225 42.09 -7.47 1.87
CA LEU A 225 41.79 -8.40 2.95
C LEU A 225 40.53 -9.18 2.64
N GLN A 226 40.49 -10.47 3.01
CA GLN A 226 39.23 -11.23 2.99
C GLN A 226 38.33 -10.89 4.18
N ASN A 227 38.93 -10.54 5.31
CA ASN A 227 38.25 -10.17 6.53
C ASN A 227 39.13 -9.30 7.43
N ILE A 228 38.53 -8.67 8.44
CA ILE A 228 39.22 -7.73 9.34
C ILE A 228 40.24 -8.44 10.27
N LYS A 229 40.13 -9.77 10.45
CA LYS A 229 41.07 -10.56 11.26
C LYS A 229 42.47 -10.60 10.66
N GLU A 230 42.58 -10.51 9.34
CA GLU A 230 43.88 -10.37 8.64
C GLU A 230 44.60 -9.06 8.99
N ALA A 231 43.87 -8.04 9.46
CA ALA A 231 44.44 -6.81 10.02
C ALA A 231 44.85 -6.93 11.51
N GLY A 232 44.65 -8.11 12.11
CA GLY A 232 44.89 -8.34 13.54
C GLY A 232 43.78 -7.81 14.46
N ILE A 233 42.57 -7.61 13.93
CA ILE A 233 41.40 -7.14 14.69
C ILE A 233 40.38 -8.28 14.79
N ASP A 234 39.94 -8.61 16.00
CA ASP A 234 38.95 -9.66 16.21
C ASP A 234 37.55 -9.17 15.79
N GLU A 235 36.87 -9.95 14.96
CA GLU A 235 35.52 -9.62 14.47
C GLU A 235 34.49 -9.50 15.60
N LEU A 236 34.66 -10.24 16.71
CA LEU A 236 33.80 -10.14 17.88
C LEU A 236 33.99 -8.81 18.61
N ASP A 237 35.22 -8.29 18.68
CA ASP A 237 35.49 -6.99 19.29
C ASP A 237 34.82 -5.88 18.47
N CYS A 238 34.89 -5.95 17.13
CA CYS A 238 34.13 -5.06 16.24
C CYS A 238 32.62 -5.10 16.52
N GLU A 239 32.05 -6.30 16.67
CA GLU A 239 30.63 -6.46 16.96
C GLU A 239 30.26 -5.86 18.33
N LEU A 240 30.99 -6.21 19.40
CA LEU A 240 30.67 -5.78 20.77
C LEU A 240 30.90 -4.29 21.00
N ARG A 241 32.00 -3.73 20.48
CA ARG A 241 32.44 -2.36 20.79
C ARG A 241 31.89 -1.29 19.86
N LEU A 242 31.48 -1.69 18.64
CA LEU A 242 31.03 -0.75 17.60
C LEU A 242 29.55 -0.93 17.26
N LEU A 243 29.09 -2.17 17.07
CA LEU A 243 27.74 -2.44 16.55
C LEU A 243 26.73 -2.68 17.66
N MET A 244 27.12 -3.37 18.73
CA MET A 244 26.19 -3.86 19.73
C MET A 244 25.52 -2.74 20.52
N LEU A 245 26.30 -1.75 20.94
CA LEU A 245 25.80 -0.60 21.68
C LEU A 245 24.83 0.23 20.84
N ALA A 246 25.08 0.33 19.53
CA ALA A 246 24.14 0.94 18.58
C ALA A 246 22.90 0.06 18.36
N LYS A 247 22.99 -1.28 18.35
CA LYS A 247 21.80 -2.15 18.25
C LYS A 247 20.83 -1.94 19.41
N ILE A 248 21.36 -1.76 20.63
CA ILE A 248 20.54 -1.59 21.85
C ILE A 248 19.64 -0.34 21.77
N SER A 249 20.06 0.72 21.07
CA SER A 249 19.23 1.92 20.91
C SER A 249 17.98 1.65 20.04
N HIS A 250 18.07 0.71 19.10
CA HIS A 250 16.97 0.32 18.20
C HIS A 250 16.11 -0.85 18.71
N MET A 251 16.50 -1.50 19.82
CA MET A 251 15.70 -2.58 20.40
C MET A 251 14.35 -2.06 20.93
N LYS A 252 13.28 -2.71 20.52
CA LYS A 252 11.91 -2.39 20.94
C LYS A 252 11.47 -3.33 22.05
N PHE A 253 11.05 -2.76 23.18
CA PHE A 253 10.50 -3.52 24.30
C PHE A 253 8.98 -3.64 24.13
N GLY A 254 8.50 -4.86 23.83
CA GLY A 254 7.07 -5.16 23.80
C GLY A 254 6.44 -5.19 25.20
N LYS A 255 5.13 -5.47 25.30
CA LYS A 255 4.43 -5.58 26.60
C LYS A 255 5.01 -6.66 27.51
N ASN A 256 5.53 -7.74 26.92
CA ASN A 256 6.26 -8.83 27.58
C ASN A 256 7.53 -9.11 26.77
N PRO A 257 8.64 -8.39 27.00
CA PRO A 257 9.86 -8.61 26.23
C PRO A 257 10.46 -9.98 26.55
N ASP A 258 10.74 -10.79 25.52
CA ASP A 258 11.49 -12.04 25.67
C ASP A 258 12.96 -11.68 25.94
N ILE A 259 13.33 -11.68 27.23
CA ILE A 259 14.66 -11.30 27.70
C ILE A 259 15.73 -12.21 27.11
N ILE A 260 15.45 -13.51 26.91
CA ILE A 260 16.44 -14.42 26.30
C ILE A 260 16.73 -13.98 24.88
N ARG A 261 15.69 -13.68 24.11
CA ARG A 261 15.85 -13.23 22.72
C ARG A 261 16.64 -11.93 22.65
N LEU A 262 16.37 -10.97 23.53
CA LEU A 262 17.14 -9.72 23.60
C LEU A 262 18.61 -9.99 23.92
N LEU A 263 18.89 -10.88 24.89
CA LEU A 263 20.27 -11.28 25.21
C LEU A 263 20.92 -12.10 24.09
N ALA A 264 20.15 -12.87 23.33
CA ALA A 264 20.61 -13.60 22.13
C ALA A 264 21.01 -12.62 21.02
N GLU A 265 20.25 -11.54 20.82
CA GLU A 265 20.63 -10.44 19.94
C GLU A 265 21.93 -9.79 20.44
N VAL A 266 22.08 -9.58 21.76
CA VAL A 266 23.30 -8.98 22.33
C VAL A 266 24.54 -9.88 22.27
N THR A 267 24.37 -11.19 22.30
CA THR A 267 25.47 -12.18 22.21
C THR A 267 25.80 -12.59 20.77
N GLY A 268 25.01 -12.13 19.79
CA GLY A 268 25.21 -12.44 18.38
C GLY A 268 24.59 -13.75 17.90
N TYR A 269 23.67 -14.33 18.66
CA TYR A 269 22.87 -15.52 18.28
C TYR A 269 21.49 -15.18 17.71
N GLY A 270 21.09 -13.90 17.70
CA GLY A 270 19.77 -13.47 17.24
C GLY A 270 19.41 -13.90 15.80
N ASP A 271 20.39 -13.94 14.90
CA ASP A 271 20.16 -14.41 13.52
C ASP A 271 19.86 -15.92 13.48
N LEU A 272 20.59 -16.73 14.27
CA LEU A 272 20.30 -18.16 14.36
C LEU A 272 18.93 -18.43 15.00
N GLU A 273 18.53 -17.64 16.00
CA GLU A 273 17.19 -17.74 16.59
C GLU A 273 16.13 -17.38 15.53
N SER A 274 16.37 -16.34 14.73
CA SER A 274 15.49 -15.97 13.61
C SER A 274 15.42 -17.05 12.53
N ILE A 275 16.53 -17.70 12.20
CA ILE A 275 16.57 -18.84 11.27
C ILE A 275 15.78 -20.03 11.85
N ALA A 276 15.89 -20.27 13.16
CA ALA A 276 15.15 -21.33 13.83
C ALA A 276 13.65 -21.02 13.93
N ASP A 277 13.25 -19.77 14.14
CA ASP A 277 11.86 -19.29 14.05
C ASP A 277 11.30 -19.53 12.65
N LEU A 278 12.04 -19.17 11.59
CA LEU A 278 11.66 -19.45 10.20
C LEU A 278 11.48 -20.96 9.95
N ALA A 279 12.35 -21.80 10.52
CA ALA A 279 12.23 -23.25 10.41
C ALA A 279 11.00 -23.78 11.17
N GLU A 280 10.70 -23.24 12.36
CA GLU A 280 9.51 -23.59 13.13
C GLU A 280 8.22 -23.24 12.36
N ASP A 281 8.15 -22.03 11.82
CA ASP A 281 7.02 -21.57 11.00
C ASP A 281 6.89 -22.38 9.71
N LEU A 282 8.01 -22.68 9.04
CA LEU A 282 8.01 -23.51 7.85
C LEU A 282 7.51 -24.92 8.16
N ALA A 283 7.98 -25.56 9.24
CA ALA A 283 7.53 -26.88 9.64
C ALA A 283 6.02 -26.92 9.89
N LYS A 284 5.50 -25.96 10.65
CA LYS A 284 4.06 -25.83 10.96
C LYS A 284 3.23 -25.58 9.70
N ASN A 285 3.66 -24.64 8.86
CA ASN A 285 2.92 -24.24 7.66
C ASN A 285 2.97 -25.30 6.57
N SER A 286 4.11 -25.99 6.38
CA SER A 286 4.23 -27.10 5.45
C SER A 286 3.39 -28.31 5.87
N LYS A 287 3.32 -28.64 7.17
CA LYS A 287 2.38 -29.67 7.69
C LYS A 287 0.93 -29.29 7.42
N THR A 288 0.57 -28.04 7.72
CA THR A 288 -0.78 -27.53 7.48
C THR A 288 -1.14 -27.54 5.99
N ALA A 289 -0.22 -27.10 5.12
CA ALA A 289 -0.39 -27.14 3.67
C ALA A 289 -0.54 -28.57 3.14
N ALA A 290 0.26 -29.51 3.64
CA ALA A 290 0.15 -30.93 3.30
C ALA A 290 -1.23 -31.49 3.69
N THR A 291 -1.69 -31.26 4.93
CA THR A 291 -3.01 -31.70 5.41
C THR A 291 -4.14 -31.04 4.63
N ASN A 292 -4.04 -29.75 4.31
CA ASN A 292 -5.03 -29.04 3.50
C ASN A 292 -5.12 -29.62 2.08
N LYS A 293 -3.98 -29.93 1.45
CA LYS A 293 -3.95 -30.53 0.12
C LYS A 293 -4.51 -31.96 0.12
N GLU A 294 -4.20 -32.71 1.18
CA GLU A 294 -4.75 -34.05 1.42
C GLU A 294 -6.29 -34.01 1.56
N ASN A 295 -6.81 -33.10 2.38
CA ASN A 295 -8.25 -33.01 2.66
C ASN A 295 -9.06 -32.34 1.54
N LYS A 296 -8.54 -31.27 0.91
CA LYS A 296 -9.28 -30.46 -0.07
C LYS A 296 -9.09 -30.90 -1.51
N GLU A 297 -7.97 -31.55 -1.85
CA GLU A 297 -7.69 -31.96 -3.23
C GLU A 297 -7.66 -33.48 -3.36
N LEU A 298 -6.89 -34.18 -2.52
CA LEU A 298 -6.71 -35.64 -2.65
C LEU A 298 -7.96 -36.42 -2.22
N SER A 299 -8.61 -36.06 -1.12
CA SER A 299 -9.81 -36.76 -0.64
C SER A 299 -10.99 -36.67 -1.62
N PRO A 300 -11.35 -35.48 -2.16
CA PRO A 300 -12.40 -35.40 -3.19
C PRO A 300 -12.05 -36.17 -4.46
N LEU A 301 -10.77 -36.16 -4.86
CA LEU A 301 -10.31 -36.91 -6.03
C LEU A 301 -10.41 -38.43 -5.82
N ASN A 302 -10.10 -38.92 -4.62
CA ASN A 302 -10.30 -40.32 -4.25
C ASN A 302 -11.78 -40.73 -4.26
N ASN A 303 -12.69 -39.81 -3.90
CA ASN A 303 -14.14 -40.05 -4.00
C ASN A 303 -14.57 -40.18 -5.47
N ILE A 304 -14.10 -39.29 -6.35
CA ILE A 304 -14.36 -39.38 -7.80
C ILE A 304 -13.84 -40.70 -8.37
N ILE A 305 -12.60 -41.08 -8.02
CA ILE A 305 -12.02 -42.37 -8.42
C ILE A 305 -12.95 -43.52 -7.99
N SER A 306 -13.39 -43.53 -6.73
CA SER A 306 -14.28 -44.56 -6.18
C SER A 306 -15.64 -44.61 -6.87
N GLU A 307 -16.20 -43.45 -7.21
CA GLU A 307 -17.46 -43.33 -7.96
C GLU A 307 -17.34 -43.89 -9.37
N CYS A 308 -16.27 -43.54 -10.11
CA CYS A 308 -15.99 -44.10 -11.44
C CYS A 308 -15.91 -45.63 -11.41
N ILE A 309 -15.25 -46.20 -10.41
CA ILE A 309 -15.14 -47.66 -10.24
C ILE A 309 -16.52 -48.27 -9.98
N SER A 310 -17.30 -47.69 -9.07
CA SER A 310 -18.67 -48.13 -8.81
C SER A 310 -19.52 -48.11 -10.08
N ASN A 311 -19.39 -47.07 -10.91
CA ASN A 311 -20.10 -46.96 -12.19
C ASN A 311 -19.64 -48.03 -13.19
N ILE A 312 -18.34 -48.28 -13.32
CA ILE A 312 -17.81 -49.37 -14.15
C ILE A 312 -18.35 -50.73 -13.68
N ILE A 313 -18.38 -50.99 -12.37
CA ILE A 313 -18.90 -52.25 -11.81
C ILE A 313 -20.40 -52.40 -12.09
N LYS A 314 -21.19 -51.33 -11.95
CA LYS A 314 -22.64 -51.34 -12.21
C LYS A 314 -22.99 -51.59 -13.68
N ILE A 315 -22.21 -51.03 -14.60
CA ILE A 315 -22.48 -51.10 -16.05
C ILE A 315 -21.86 -52.36 -16.69
N ALA A 316 -20.82 -52.94 -16.09
CA ALA A 316 -20.10 -54.08 -16.66
C ALA A 316 -20.95 -55.34 -16.82
N ASP A 317 -21.11 -55.77 -18.06
CA ASP A 317 -21.73 -57.03 -18.44
C ASP A 317 -20.76 -58.22 -18.31
N ASN A 318 -21.22 -59.42 -18.68
CA ASN A 318 -20.39 -60.63 -18.65
C ASN A 318 -19.21 -60.60 -19.63
N ASN A 319 -19.24 -59.77 -20.68
CA ASN A 319 -18.14 -59.66 -21.63
C ASN A 319 -17.02 -58.78 -21.05
N VAL A 320 -17.38 -57.69 -20.38
CA VAL A 320 -16.44 -56.81 -19.67
C VAL A 320 -15.80 -57.53 -18.48
N LYS A 321 -16.57 -58.31 -17.72
CA LYS A 321 -16.06 -59.07 -16.56
C LYS A 321 -15.02 -60.14 -16.94
N LYS A 322 -15.01 -60.62 -18.19
CA LYS A 322 -14.02 -61.59 -18.69
C LYS A 322 -12.68 -60.96 -19.09
N ILE A 323 -12.58 -59.62 -19.12
CA ILE A 323 -11.32 -58.93 -19.42
C ILE A 323 -10.37 -59.14 -18.24
N SER A 324 -9.16 -59.64 -18.51
CA SER A 324 -8.17 -59.96 -17.46
C SER A 324 -7.73 -58.76 -16.61
N SER A 325 -7.79 -57.54 -17.15
CA SER A 325 -7.52 -56.30 -16.41
C SER A 325 -8.71 -55.77 -15.59
N TYR A 326 -9.92 -56.30 -15.78
CA TYR A 326 -11.11 -55.88 -15.01
C TYR A 326 -10.95 -56.14 -13.50
N GLU A 327 -10.46 -57.31 -13.11
CA GLU A 327 -10.22 -57.60 -11.69
C GLU A 327 -9.13 -56.71 -11.09
N LYS A 328 -8.13 -56.31 -11.88
CA LYS A 328 -7.05 -55.45 -11.43
C LYS A 328 -7.53 -54.03 -11.14
N ILE A 329 -8.36 -53.46 -12.02
CA ILE A 329 -8.91 -52.11 -11.81
C ILE A 329 -9.93 -52.05 -10.68
N CYS A 330 -10.56 -53.18 -10.30
CA CYS A 330 -11.50 -53.25 -9.18
C CYS A 330 -10.80 -53.31 -7.81
N LYS A 331 -9.51 -53.68 -7.74
CA LYS A 331 -8.73 -53.73 -6.49
C LYS A 331 -8.34 -52.33 -6.02
N SER A 332 -8.14 -52.17 -4.70
CA SER A 332 -7.75 -50.88 -4.09
C SER A 332 -6.42 -50.33 -4.59
N ASN A 333 -5.48 -51.20 -4.98
CA ASN A 333 -4.07 -50.85 -5.26
C ASN A 333 -3.77 -50.79 -6.77
N ARG A 334 -4.69 -50.23 -7.56
CA ARG A 334 -4.59 -50.15 -9.02
C ARG A 334 -3.55 -49.11 -9.47
N SER A 335 -2.78 -49.44 -10.49
CA SER A 335 -1.83 -48.53 -11.14
C SER A 335 -2.45 -47.81 -12.34
N THR A 336 -1.79 -46.76 -12.82
CA THR A 336 -2.13 -46.10 -14.10
C THR A 336 -2.05 -47.08 -15.28
N ASP A 337 -1.10 -48.02 -15.25
CA ASP A 337 -0.94 -49.07 -16.27
C ASP A 337 -2.13 -50.05 -16.28
N ASP A 338 -2.63 -50.45 -15.10
CA ASP A 338 -3.80 -51.35 -15.02
C ASP A 338 -5.05 -50.74 -15.69
N VAL A 339 -5.26 -49.43 -15.52
CA VAL A 339 -6.40 -48.70 -16.13
C VAL A 339 -6.19 -48.49 -17.62
N LYS A 340 -4.94 -48.27 -18.05
CA LYS A 340 -4.58 -48.16 -19.47
C LYS A 340 -4.83 -49.47 -20.21
N ASP A 341 -4.40 -50.60 -19.65
CA ASP A 341 -4.63 -51.93 -20.20
C ASP A 341 -6.13 -52.27 -20.29
N PHE A 342 -6.90 -51.89 -19.26
CA PHE A 342 -8.35 -52.02 -19.29
C PHE A 342 -9.00 -51.17 -20.39
N GLY A 343 -8.58 -49.91 -20.54
CA GLY A 343 -9.05 -49.04 -21.62
C GLY A 343 -8.78 -49.60 -23.01
N LEU A 344 -7.59 -50.20 -23.24
CA LEU A 344 -7.23 -50.85 -24.50
C LEU A 344 -8.11 -52.09 -24.78
N ALA A 345 -8.38 -52.91 -23.77
CA ALA A 345 -9.23 -54.08 -23.91
C ALA A 345 -10.70 -53.71 -24.22
N ILE A 346 -11.23 -52.66 -23.57
CA ILE A 346 -12.57 -52.12 -23.87
C ILE A 346 -12.66 -51.60 -25.30
N ASN A 347 -11.64 -50.89 -25.79
CA ASN A 347 -11.61 -50.42 -27.18
C ASN A 347 -11.69 -51.58 -28.17
N LYS A 348 -10.97 -52.68 -27.91
CA LYS A 348 -11.01 -53.87 -28.76
C LYS A 348 -12.41 -54.49 -28.81
N LEU A 349 -13.11 -54.55 -27.69
CA LEU A 349 -14.51 -55.02 -27.64
C LEU A 349 -15.45 -54.09 -28.40
N ILE A 350 -15.30 -52.77 -28.23
CA ILE A 350 -16.10 -51.77 -28.98
C ILE A 350 -15.98 -52.00 -30.49
N GLU A 351 -14.77 -52.22 -31.01
CA GLU A 351 -14.56 -52.46 -32.45
C GLU A 351 -15.18 -53.78 -32.94
N ILE A 352 -15.19 -54.83 -32.11
CA ILE A 352 -15.89 -56.10 -32.42
C ILE A 352 -17.40 -55.85 -32.54
N PHE A 353 -18.00 -55.16 -31.56
CA PHE A 353 -19.44 -54.86 -31.56
C PHE A 353 -19.86 -53.93 -32.70
N LYS A 354 -19.03 -52.94 -33.07
CA LYS A 354 -19.27 -52.10 -34.25
C LYS A 354 -19.28 -52.90 -35.55
N SER A 355 -18.35 -53.82 -35.70
CA SER A 355 -18.26 -54.69 -36.89
C SER A 355 -19.49 -55.60 -36.99
N GLN A 356 -19.96 -56.13 -35.86
CA GLN A 356 -21.17 -56.94 -35.79
C GLN A 356 -22.45 -56.12 -36.07
N LEU A 357 -22.55 -54.91 -35.52
CA LEU A 357 -23.65 -53.98 -35.79
C LEU A 357 -23.73 -53.60 -37.27
N ALA A 358 -22.60 -53.35 -37.92
CA ALA A 358 -22.54 -53.05 -39.34
C ALA A 358 -22.98 -54.25 -40.21
N SER A 359 -22.58 -55.46 -39.82
CA SER A 359 -23.05 -56.70 -40.44
C SER A 359 -24.56 -56.87 -40.32
N ASP A 360 -25.14 -56.65 -39.13
CA ASP A 360 -26.59 -56.81 -38.89
C ASP A 360 -27.44 -55.80 -39.66
N LEU A 361 -26.90 -54.60 -39.90
CA LEU A 361 -27.52 -53.56 -40.73
C LEU A 361 -27.25 -53.76 -42.23
N GLY A 362 -26.43 -54.75 -42.60
CA GLY A 362 -26.01 -55.01 -43.98
C GLY A 362 -25.23 -53.85 -44.60
N LEU A 363 -24.47 -53.11 -43.79
CA LEU A 363 -23.60 -52.02 -44.22
C LEU A 363 -22.26 -52.58 -44.70
N ILE A 364 -21.72 -52.00 -45.77
CA ILE A 364 -20.39 -52.37 -46.28
C ILE A 364 -19.35 -51.67 -45.41
N ILE A 365 -18.48 -52.44 -44.77
CA ILE A 365 -17.33 -51.91 -44.02
C ILE A 365 -16.20 -51.69 -45.04
N PRO A 366 -15.68 -50.45 -45.21
CA PRO A 366 -14.56 -50.19 -46.09
C PRO A 366 -13.30 -50.95 -45.64
N ASP A 367 -12.42 -51.26 -46.59
CA ASP A 367 -11.13 -51.87 -46.28
C ASP A 367 -10.30 -50.96 -45.37
N LYS A 368 -9.63 -51.55 -44.36
CA LYS A 368 -8.77 -50.82 -43.41
C LYS A 368 -7.56 -50.19 -44.11
N GLU A 369 -7.19 -50.68 -45.29
CA GLU A 369 -6.13 -50.11 -46.11
C GLU A 369 -6.53 -48.77 -46.75
N ASN A 370 -7.84 -48.52 -46.94
CA ASN A 370 -8.34 -47.21 -47.36
C ASN A 370 -8.58 -46.30 -46.14
N ILE A 371 -7.50 -45.70 -45.64
CA ILE A 371 -7.47 -44.93 -44.39
C ILE A 371 -8.54 -43.82 -44.36
N GLU A 372 -8.81 -43.14 -45.48
CA GLU A 372 -9.78 -42.04 -45.52
C GLU A 372 -11.23 -42.53 -45.47
N GLU A 373 -11.58 -43.55 -46.25
CA GLU A 373 -12.93 -44.14 -46.22
C GLU A 373 -13.20 -44.85 -44.90
N TYR A 374 -12.21 -45.57 -44.36
CA TYR A 374 -12.33 -46.24 -43.08
C TYR A 374 -12.46 -45.26 -41.91
N LYS A 375 -11.70 -44.13 -41.92
CA LYS A 375 -11.88 -43.06 -40.92
C LYS A 375 -13.25 -42.42 -40.99
N LYS A 376 -13.74 -42.11 -42.19
CA LYS A 376 -15.07 -41.55 -42.40
C LYS A 376 -16.17 -42.52 -41.93
N TRP A 377 -16.01 -43.81 -42.22
CA TRP A 377 -16.89 -44.85 -41.70
C TRP A 377 -16.81 -44.96 -40.18
N GLN A 378 -15.62 -44.87 -39.58
CA GLN A 378 -15.46 -44.90 -38.12
C GLN A 378 -16.19 -43.72 -37.46
N GLU A 379 -16.06 -42.50 -37.99
CA GLU A 379 -16.77 -41.31 -37.50
C GLU A 379 -18.29 -41.49 -37.59
N GLN A 380 -18.80 -41.95 -38.73
CA GLN A 380 -20.23 -42.20 -38.93
C GLN A 380 -20.74 -43.35 -38.04
N SER A 381 -19.93 -44.41 -37.84
CA SER A 381 -20.28 -45.56 -37.00
C SER A 381 -20.42 -45.18 -35.51
N ASN A 382 -19.66 -44.18 -35.04
CA ASN A 382 -19.75 -43.70 -33.67
C ASN A 382 -21.09 -42.99 -33.39
N ASN A 383 -21.69 -42.36 -34.42
CA ASN A 383 -22.97 -41.66 -34.32
C ASN A 383 -24.18 -42.58 -34.60
N LEU A 384 -23.92 -43.75 -35.20
CA LEU A 384 -24.94 -44.70 -35.63
C LEU A 384 -25.92 -45.12 -34.51
N PRO A 385 -25.50 -45.38 -33.25
CA PRO A 385 -26.43 -45.71 -32.17
C PRO A 385 -27.49 -44.62 -31.91
N GLY A 386 -27.07 -43.35 -31.89
CA GLY A 386 -27.97 -42.21 -31.68
C GLY A 386 -28.93 -42.00 -32.85
N LEU A 387 -28.41 -42.13 -34.07
CA LEU A 387 -29.21 -42.03 -35.29
C LEU A 387 -30.25 -43.15 -35.40
N LEU A 388 -29.89 -44.39 -35.04
CA LEU A 388 -30.80 -45.54 -35.05
C LEU A 388 -31.92 -45.39 -34.02
N ASN A 389 -31.60 -44.95 -32.80
CA ASN A 389 -32.63 -44.72 -31.78
C ASN A 389 -33.61 -43.63 -32.21
N GLY A 390 -33.12 -42.54 -32.80
CA GLY A 390 -33.97 -41.49 -33.37
C GLY A 390 -34.89 -42.03 -34.47
N LEU A 391 -34.36 -42.84 -35.39
CA LEU A 391 -35.12 -43.44 -36.49
C LEU A 391 -36.18 -44.45 -35.99
N ILE A 392 -35.85 -45.27 -34.99
CA ILE A 392 -36.79 -46.23 -34.37
C ILE A 392 -37.95 -45.49 -33.70
N VAL A 393 -37.68 -44.40 -33.00
CA VAL A 393 -38.73 -43.57 -32.37
C VAL A 393 -39.67 -43.01 -33.44
N GLU A 394 -39.13 -42.50 -34.54
CA GLU A 394 -39.91 -41.93 -35.65
C GLU A 394 -40.75 -43.00 -36.38
N LEU A 395 -40.21 -44.19 -36.62
CA LEU A 395 -40.96 -45.31 -37.22
C LEU A 395 -42.07 -45.89 -36.32
N ASN A 396 -42.11 -45.53 -35.04
CA ASN A 396 -43.21 -45.88 -34.14
C ASN A 396 -44.36 -44.87 -34.17
N LYS A 397 -44.21 -43.72 -34.85
CA LYS A 397 -45.31 -42.79 -35.08
C LYS A 397 -46.35 -43.36 -36.04
N PRO A 398 -47.62 -42.96 -35.93
CA PRO A 398 -48.64 -43.42 -36.86
C PRO A 398 -48.36 -42.88 -38.28
N LEU A 399 -48.66 -43.70 -39.30
CA LEU A 399 -48.25 -43.45 -40.69
C LEU A 399 -48.73 -42.12 -41.28
N ASN A 400 -49.85 -41.59 -40.80
CA ASN A 400 -50.38 -40.30 -41.21
C ASN A 400 -49.50 -39.12 -40.74
N GLU A 401 -48.67 -39.30 -39.70
CA GLU A 401 -47.66 -38.31 -39.30
C GLU A 401 -46.39 -38.37 -40.17
N ILE A 402 -46.13 -39.51 -40.81
CA ILE A 402 -44.94 -39.73 -41.64
C ILE A 402 -45.23 -39.38 -43.11
N PHE A 403 -46.40 -39.77 -43.61
CA PHE A 403 -46.88 -39.55 -44.97
C PHE A 403 -48.02 -38.51 -44.97
N VAL A 404 -47.69 -37.28 -44.57
CA VAL A 404 -48.66 -36.21 -44.32
C VAL A 404 -49.37 -35.77 -45.60
N SER A 405 -48.63 -35.62 -46.70
CA SER A 405 -49.20 -35.06 -47.94
C SER A 405 -50.04 -36.07 -48.74
N SER A 406 -49.90 -37.37 -48.46
CA SER A 406 -50.61 -38.46 -49.12
C SER A 406 -51.66 -39.16 -48.25
N ILE A 407 -51.36 -39.55 -47.00
CA ILE A 407 -52.29 -40.30 -46.12
C ILE A 407 -53.14 -39.36 -45.26
N ASP A 408 -52.56 -38.28 -44.71
CA ASP A 408 -53.27 -37.29 -43.88
C ASP A 408 -53.85 -36.12 -44.69
N PHE A 409 -53.95 -36.24 -46.00
CA PHE A 409 -54.51 -35.20 -46.84
C PHE A 409 -55.94 -34.84 -46.39
N LYS A 410 -56.11 -33.62 -45.87
CA LYS A 410 -57.39 -33.05 -45.41
C LYS A 410 -58.20 -32.50 -46.58
N GLY A 411 -58.47 -33.37 -47.56
CA GLY A 411 -59.36 -33.07 -48.67
C GLY A 411 -60.83 -33.06 -48.26
N LEU A 412 -61.71 -32.95 -49.25
CA LEU A 412 -63.15 -33.07 -49.05
C LEU A 412 -63.52 -34.48 -48.57
N SER A 413 -64.42 -34.57 -47.60
CA SER A 413 -65.04 -35.84 -47.20
C SER A 413 -65.93 -36.39 -48.33
N LYS A 414 -66.30 -37.67 -48.24
CA LYS A 414 -67.16 -38.32 -49.24
C LYS A 414 -68.49 -37.58 -49.43
N ASP A 415 -69.11 -37.14 -48.34
CA ASP A 415 -70.39 -36.42 -48.38
C ASP A 415 -70.23 -35.00 -48.95
N GLU A 416 -69.12 -34.31 -48.64
CA GLU A 416 -68.82 -32.98 -49.18
C GLU A 416 -68.51 -33.00 -50.67
N ILE A 417 -67.84 -34.06 -51.15
CA ILE A 417 -67.57 -34.29 -52.57
C ILE A 417 -68.88 -34.30 -53.37
N ASP A 418 -69.85 -35.10 -52.94
CA ASP A 418 -71.13 -35.24 -53.65
C ASP A 418 -71.93 -33.92 -53.66
N VAL A 419 -71.90 -33.16 -52.55
CA VAL A 419 -72.55 -31.85 -52.45
C VAL A 419 -71.88 -30.81 -53.34
N ILE A 420 -70.55 -30.75 -53.33
CA ILE A 420 -69.77 -29.78 -54.12
C ILE A 420 -69.87 -30.10 -55.61
N GLU A 421 -69.81 -31.37 -56.00
CA GLU A 421 -69.96 -31.80 -57.39
C GLU A 421 -71.34 -31.39 -57.93
N LYS A 422 -72.42 -31.61 -57.16
CA LYS A 422 -73.76 -31.16 -57.54
C LYS A 422 -73.89 -29.64 -57.65
N LYS A 423 -73.22 -28.89 -56.75
CA LYS A 423 -73.16 -27.42 -56.83
C LYS A 423 -72.39 -26.95 -58.04
N LEU A 424 -71.27 -27.60 -58.37
CA LEU A 424 -70.43 -27.30 -59.52
C LEU A 424 -71.17 -27.58 -60.82
N ASP A 425 -71.86 -28.72 -60.93
CA ASP A 425 -72.69 -29.05 -62.10
C ASP A 425 -73.83 -28.04 -62.33
N ASN A 426 -74.49 -27.61 -61.26
CA ASN A 426 -75.53 -26.57 -61.34
C ASN A 426 -74.95 -25.21 -61.75
N PHE A 427 -73.77 -24.87 -61.22
CA PHE A 427 -73.05 -23.66 -61.59
C PHE A 427 -72.62 -23.69 -63.05
N GLU A 428 -72.08 -24.81 -63.54
CA GLU A 428 -71.69 -24.99 -64.93
C GLU A 428 -72.84 -24.74 -65.88
N LYS A 429 -74.02 -25.34 -65.63
CA LYS A 429 -75.22 -25.13 -66.45
C LYS A 429 -75.64 -23.66 -66.47
N ARG A 430 -75.72 -23.02 -65.29
CA ARG A 430 -76.08 -21.61 -65.16
C ARG A 430 -75.08 -20.68 -65.86
N ALA A 431 -73.78 -20.90 -65.64
CA ALA A 431 -72.72 -20.09 -66.22
C ALA A 431 -72.74 -20.18 -67.74
N ILE A 432 -72.98 -21.35 -68.34
CA ILE A 432 -73.12 -21.51 -69.79
C ILE A 432 -74.24 -20.62 -70.34
N ASP A 433 -75.40 -20.58 -69.69
CA ASP A 433 -76.55 -19.78 -70.14
C ASP A 433 -76.31 -18.27 -69.96
N GLU A 434 -75.75 -17.86 -68.81
CA GLU A 434 -75.39 -16.46 -68.55
C GLU A 434 -74.31 -15.95 -69.53
N ILE A 435 -73.30 -16.79 -69.84
CA ILE A 435 -72.24 -16.47 -70.82
C ILE A 435 -72.85 -16.24 -72.20
N LYS A 436 -73.73 -17.14 -72.65
CA LYS A 436 -74.42 -17.00 -73.95
C LYS A 436 -75.19 -15.69 -74.02
N GLU A 437 -76.05 -15.42 -73.03
CA GLU A 437 -76.92 -14.24 -73.07
C GLU A 437 -76.12 -12.93 -73.00
N ARG A 438 -75.04 -12.88 -72.19
CA ARG A 438 -74.19 -11.69 -72.11
C ARG A 438 -73.38 -11.44 -73.37
N LEU A 439 -72.83 -12.48 -74.00
CA LEU A 439 -72.09 -12.35 -75.26
C LEU A 439 -73.01 -11.91 -76.40
N ASP A 440 -74.22 -12.46 -76.49
CA ASP A 440 -75.22 -12.01 -77.47
C ASP A 440 -75.64 -10.55 -77.23
N TRP A 441 -75.76 -10.12 -75.97
CA TRP A 441 -76.02 -8.72 -75.62
C TRP A 441 -74.85 -7.80 -75.98
N ALA A 442 -73.61 -8.24 -75.74
CA ALA A 442 -72.40 -7.46 -76.08
C ALA A 442 -72.29 -7.20 -77.59
N LYS A 443 -72.66 -8.19 -78.42
CA LYS A 443 -72.70 -8.03 -79.88
C LYS A 443 -73.70 -6.94 -80.29
N LYS A 444 -74.87 -6.88 -79.64
CA LYS A 444 -75.86 -5.82 -79.90
C LYS A 444 -75.39 -4.44 -79.43
N GLU A 445 -74.73 -4.35 -78.28
CA GLU A 445 -74.13 -3.10 -77.79
C GLU A 445 -73.07 -2.52 -78.73
N LEU A 446 -72.36 -3.38 -79.48
CA LEU A 446 -71.41 -2.96 -80.50
C LEU A 446 -72.08 -2.44 -81.78
N GLU A 447 -73.25 -2.96 -82.13
CA GLU A 447 -74.03 -2.53 -83.30
C GLU A 447 -74.77 -1.21 -83.05
N ASP A 448 -75.25 -0.98 -81.83
CA ASP A 448 -75.88 0.27 -81.41
C ASP A 448 -75.38 0.72 -80.03
N ASN A 449 -74.51 1.73 -80.07
CA ASN A 449 -73.90 2.33 -78.88
C ASN A 449 -74.92 2.96 -77.91
N HIS A 450 -76.14 3.24 -78.37
CA HIS A 450 -77.20 3.78 -77.52
C HIS A 450 -77.86 2.70 -76.67
N LEU A 451 -77.83 1.42 -77.05
CA LEU A 451 -78.51 0.33 -76.32
C LEU A 451 -78.04 0.18 -74.87
N GLY A 452 -76.76 0.40 -74.58
CA GLY A 452 -76.25 0.35 -73.20
C GLY A 452 -76.82 1.48 -72.33
N LEU A 453 -76.98 2.67 -72.91
CA LEU A 453 -77.64 3.80 -72.26
C LEU A 453 -79.16 3.58 -72.15
N MET A 454 -79.78 2.97 -73.16
CA MET A 454 -81.21 2.64 -73.16
C MET A 454 -81.56 1.54 -72.16
N LEU A 455 -80.71 0.53 -71.98
CA LEU A 455 -80.90 -0.51 -70.96
C LEU A 455 -80.86 0.09 -69.54
N LYS A 456 -79.94 1.05 -69.31
CA LYS A 456 -79.88 1.81 -68.05
C LYS A 456 -81.10 2.71 -67.88
N ALA A 457 -81.44 3.48 -68.90
CA ALA A 457 -82.62 4.35 -68.89
C ALA A 457 -83.92 3.56 -68.65
N ALA A 458 -84.06 2.38 -69.27
CA ALA A 458 -85.19 1.48 -69.05
C ALA A 458 -85.30 1.06 -67.59
N ASN A 459 -84.18 0.81 -66.91
CA ASN A 459 -84.20 0.48 -65.48
C ASN A 459 -84.83 1.61 -64.63
N TYR A 460 -84.59 2.87 -64.97
CA TYR A 460 -85.10 4.05 -64.24
C TYR A 460 -86.46 4.58 -64.74
N LEU A 461 -87.02 4.04 -65.83
CA LEU A 461 -88.35 4.42 -66.29
C LEU A 461 -89.43 3.92 -65.31
N ALA A 462 -90.10 4.84 -64.62
CA ALA A 462 -91.25 4.56 -63.76
C ALA A 462 -92.53 4.50 -64.62
N GLU A 463 -93.46 3.58 -64.29
CA GLU A 463 -94.63 3.25 -65.12
C GLU A 463 -95.53 4.46 -65.45
N ASP A 464 -95.59 5.45 -64.55
CA ASP A 464 -96.47 6.61 -64.67
C ASP A 464 -95.75 7.87 -65.20
N ASN A 465 -94.43 7.83 -65.36
CA ASN A 465 -93.65 9.02 -65.68
C ASN A 465 -93.61 9.25 -67.19
N ILE A 466 -94.28 10.32 -67.62
CA ILE A 466 -94.30 10.77 -69.01
C ILE A 466 -93.00 11.43 -69.43
N ASN A 467 -92.04 11.69 -68.54
CA ASN A 467 -90.74 12.29 -68.86
C ASN A 467 -89.64 11.24 -69.03
N CYS A 468 -88.75 11.48 -69.99
CA CYS A 468 -87.57 10.65 -70.24
C CYS A 468 -86.64 10.70 -69.00
N PRO A 469 -86.24 9.55 -68.41
CA PRO A 469 -85.41 9.52 -67.20
C PRO A 469 -83.98 10.04 -67.43
N VAL A 470 -83.58 10.26 -68.69
CA VAL A 470 -82.25 10.78 -69.05
C VAL A 470 -82.29 12.29 -69.32
N CYS A 471 -83.19 12.77 -70.18
CA CYS A 471 -83.22 14.17 -70.62
C CYS A 471 -84.45 14.97 -70.18
N THR A 472 -85.38 14.36 -69.44
CA THR A 472 -86.65 14.93 -68.95
C THR A 472 -87.67 15.35 -70.00
N GLN A 473 -87.36 15.22 -71.30
CA GLN A 473 -88.33 15.45 -72.38
C GLN A 473 -89.51 14.50 -72.25
N LEU A 474 -90.74 15.00 -72.48
CA LEU A 474 -91.95 14.17 -72.50
C LEU A 474 -91.79 13.05 -73.55
N LEU A 475 -91.75 11.80 -73.10
CA LEU A 475 -91.62 10.59 -73.92
C LEU A 475 -92.77 10.42 -74.90
N ASP A 476 -93.92 11.04 -74.64
CA ASP A 476 -95.04 11.07 -75.59
C ASP A 476 -94.68 11.85 -76.86
N ASN A 477 -93.71 12.78 -76.79
CA ASN A 477 -93.19 13.49 -77.97
C ASN A 477 -92.20 12.65 -78.79
N VAL A 478 -91.79 11.48 -78.28
CA VAL A 478 -90.86 10.53 -78.95
C VAL A 478 -91.31 9.08 -78.69
N PRO A 479 -92.46 8.65 -79.25
CA PRO A 479 -93.12 7.39 -78.90
C PRO A 479 -92.34 6.12 -79.30
N GLU A 480 -91.37 6.24 -80.20
CA GLU A 480 -90.48 5.14 -80.61
C GLU A 480 -89.51 4.79 -79.47
N ILE A 481 -88.85 5.79 -78.87
CA ILE A 481 -87.96 5.60 -77.70
C ILE A 481 -88.75 5.07 -76.50
N LYS A 482 -89.98 5.55 -76.28
CA LYS A 482 -90.86 5.04 -75.21
C LYS A 482 -91.13 3.54 -75.34
N ARG A 483 -91.43 3.05 -76.54
CA ARG A 483 -91.64 1.61 -76.80
C ARG A 483 -90.38 0.79 -76.55
N GLU A 484 -89.24 1.29 -76.99
CA GLU A 484 -87.97 0.57 -76.86
C GLU A 484 -87.51 0.46 -75.39
N LEU A 485 -87.66 1.54 -74.61
CA LEU A 485 -87.38 1.52 -73.17
C LEU A 485 -88.30 0.53 -72.41
N ILE A 486 -89.57 0.40 -72.81
CA ILE A 486 -90.49 -0.58 -72.21
C ILE A 486 -90.06 -2.02 -72.55
N CYS A 487 -89.71 -2.30 -73.80
CA CYS A 487 -89.21 -3.63 -74.20
C CYS A 487 -87.93 -4.02 -73.44
N LEU A 488 -87.04 -3.05 -73.18
CA LEU A 488 -85.79 -3.28 -72.46
C LEU A 488 -85.96 -3.46 -70.95
N LYS A 489 -87.12 -3.14 -70.37
CA LYS A 489 -87.35 -3.22 -68.91
C LYS A 489 -87.15 -4.61 -68.34
N VAL A 490 -87.56 -5.66 -69.05
CA VAL A 490 -87.40 -7.05 -68.58
C VAL A 490 -85.93 -7.47 -68.60
N LYS A 491 -85.16 -7.03 -69.61
CA LYS A 491 -83.73 -7.32 -69.72
C LYS A 491 -82.91 -6.50 -68.72
N SER A 492 -83.33 -5.27 -68.40
CA SER A 492 -82.61 -4.43 -67.44
C SER A 492 -82.69 -4.95 -66.00
N ALA A 493 -83.58 -5.90 -65.67
CA ALA A 493 -83.56 -6.58 -64.38
C ALA A 493 -82.39 -7.58 -64.22
N LYS A 494 -81.75 -8.01 -65.31
CA LYS A 494 -80.64 -8.98 -65.28
C LYS A 494 -79.32 -8.26 -65.04
N GLU A 495 -78.85 -8.29 -63.79
CA GLU A 495 -77.68 -7.52 -63.35
C GLU A 495 -76.40 -7.81 -64.19
N TYR A 496 -76.17 -9.05 -64.61
CA TYR A 496 -74.99 -9.42 -65.39
C TYR A 496 -74.96 -8.79 -66.79
N LEU A 497 -76.11 -8.42 -67.37
CA LEU A 497 -76.16 -7.72 -68.66
C LEU A 497 -75.65 -6.28 -68.57
N HIS A 498 -75.69 -5.66 -67.39
CA HIS A 498 -75.15 -4.32 -67.15
C HIS A 498 -73.63 -4.31 -66.92
N LYS A 499 -73.01 -5.48 -66.68
CA LYS A 499 -71.58 -5.60 -66.40
C LYS A 499 -70.79 -5.53 -67.72
N GLN A 500 -69.65 -4.85 -67.70
CA GLN A 500 -68.66 -4.97 -68.77
C GLN A 500 -68.14 -6.42 -68.81
N LEU A 501 -67.63 -6.88 -69.96
CA LEU A 501 -67.22 -8.28 -70.13
C LEU A 501 -66.19 -8.72 -69.08
N ASP A 502 -65.21 -7.88 -68.75
CA ASP A 502 -64.19 -8.17 -67.73
C ASP A 502 -64.80 -8.36 -66.32
N ASP A 503 -65.76 -7.50 -65.96
CA ASP A 503 -66.45 -7.58 -64.66
C ASP A 503 -67.39 -8.81 -64.61
N PHE A 504 -67.92 -9.24 -65.75
CA PHE A 504 -68.71 -10.46 -65.86
C PHE A 504 -67.87 -11.72 -65.61
N TRP A 505 -66.65 -11.81 -66.17
CA TRP A 505 -65.75 -12.95 -65.90
C TRP A 505 -65.29 -13.00 -64.44
N ARG A 506 -65.02 -11.84 -63.84
CA ARG A 506 -64.71 -11.74 -62.41
C ARG A 506 -65.89 -12.17 -61.55
N TYR A 507 -67.10 -11.80 -61.93
CA TYR A 507 -68.32 -12.26 -61.27
C TYR A 507 -68.44 -13.79 -61.29
N LEU A 508 -68.33 -14.42 -62.46
CA LEU A 508 -68.40 -15.88 -62.58
C LEU A 508 -67.27 -16.61 -61.83
N THR A 509 -66.05 -16.09 -61.90
CA THR A 509 -64.92 -16.64 -61.13
C THR A 509 -65.16 -16.50 -59.62
N GLY A 510 -65.74 -15.38 -59.19
CA GLY A 510 -66.16 -15.15 -57.80
C GLY A 510 -67.22 -16.15 -57.34
N GLU A 511 -68.18 -16.48 -58.20
CA GLU A 511 -69.18 -17.51 -57.92
C GLU A 511 -68.58 -18.92 -57.87
N LEU A 512 -67.65 -19.25 -58.77
CA LEU A 512 -66.90 -20.52 -58.74
C LEU A 512 -66.08 -20.65 -57.45
N ASN A 513 -65.44 -19.57 -56.99
CA ASN A 513 -64.68 -19.52 -55.75
C ASN A 513 -65.53 -19.81 -54.50
N LYS A 514 -66.84 -19.55 -54.54
CA LYS A 514 -67.77 -19.93 -53.45
C LYS A 514 -68.05 -21.42 -53.40
N ILE A 515 -67.76 -22.16 -54.47
CA ILE A 515 -68.00 -23.61 -54.58
C ILE A 515 -66.70 -24.37 -54.31
N VAL A 516 -65.64 -24.03 -55.06
CA VAL A 516 -64.28 -24.55 -54.85
C VAL A 516 -63.33 -23.36 -54.82
N SER A 517 -62.74 -23.11 -53.65
CA SER A 517 -61.83 -21.99 -53.45
C SER A 517 -60.57 -22.12 -54.32
N ALA A 518 -59.91 -20.99 -54.62
CA ALA A 518 -58.70 -21.01 -55.44
C ALA A 518 -57.57 -21.88 -54.84
N SER A 519 -57.41 -21.91 -53.52
CA SER A 519 -56.38 -22.77 -52.88
C SER A 519 -56.68 -24.25 -53.06
N GLN A 520 -57.96 -24.65 -52.95
CA GLN A 520 -58.39 -26.02 -53.22
C GLN A 520 -58.12 -26.40 -54.68
N ARG A 521 -58.38 -25.49 -55.63
CA ARG A 521 -58.08 -25.73 -57.05
C ARG A 521 -56.59 -25.94 -57.30
N ASP A 522 -55.71 -25.21 -56.63
CA ASP A 522 -54.26 -25.38 -56.79
C ASP A 522 -53.73 -26.72 -56.25
N GLU A 523 -54.37 -27.30 -55.24
CA GLU A 523 -54.01 -28.63 -54.72
C GLU A 523 -54.14 -29.74 -55.79
N SER A 524 -54.94 -29.50 -56.85
CA SER A 524 -55.12 -30.43 -57.95
C SER A 524 -53.87 -30.59 -58.85
N ARG A 525 -52.84 -29.74 -58.70
CA ARG A 525 -51.62 -29.82 -59.51
C ARG A 525 -50.73 -31.00 -59.13
N LYS A 526 -50.85 -31.52 -57.90
CA LYS A 526 -50.04 -32.63 -57.37
C LYS A 526 -50.87 -33.91 -57.37
N SER A 527 -50.49 -34.87 -58.21
CA SER A 527 -51.09 -36.21 -58.22
C SER A 527 -50.78 -36.97 -56.92
N LEU A 528 -51.60 -37.98 -56.62
CA LEU A 528 -51.38 -38.85 -55.45
C LEU A 528 -50.02 -39.58 -55.50
N MET A 529 -49.58 -39.99 -56.69
CA MET A 529 -48.24 -40.55 -56.92
C MET A 529 -47.13 -39.57 -56.51
N PHE A 530 -47.25 -38.31 -56.91
CA PHE A 530 -46.27 -37.30 -56.56
C PHE A 530 -46.18 -37.11 -55.04
N ARG A 531 -47.32 -37.10 -54.35
CA ARG A 531 -47.41 -36.91 -52.89
C ARG A 531 -46.76 -38.07 -52.11
N ILE A 532 -47.00 -39.32 -52.50
CA ILE A 532 -46.38 -40.49 -51.84
C ILE A 532 -44.85 -40.47 -52.00
N ASN A 533 -44.35 -40.14 -53.19
CA ASN A 533 -42.92 -40.05 -53.45
C ASN A 533 -42.26 -38.85 -52.74
N GLU A 534 -42.97 -37.71 -52.66
CA GLU A 534 -42.55 -36.53 -51.91
C GLU A 534 -42.42 -36.85 -50.41
N ASP A 535 -43.42 -37.51 -49.82
CA ASP A 535 -43.41 -37.94 -48.42
C ASP A 535 -42.25 -38.92 -48.14
N TRP A 536 -42.03 -39.93 -48.99
CA TRP A 536 -40.92 -40.88 -48.81
C TRP A 536 -39.54 -40.21 -48.92
N SER A 537 -39.37 -39.31 -49.90
CA SER A 537 -38.14 -38.53 -50.06
C SER A 537 -37.87 -37.65 -48.84
N ASN A 538 -38.91 -37.01 -48.30
CA ASN A 538 -38.82 -36.19 -47.09
C ASN A 538 -38.45 -37.04 -45.87
N PHE A 539 -39.07 -38.20 -45.68
CA PHE A 539 -38.72 -39.13 -44.61
C PHE A 539 -37.24 -39.54 -44.67
N LYS A 540 -36.74 -39.92 -45.85
CA LYS A 540 -35.32 -40.25 -46.05
C LYS A 540 -34.40 -39.09 -45.69
N LYS A 541 -34.71 -37.89 -46.21
CA LYS A 541 -33.88 -36.68 -46.02
C LYS A 541 -33.77 -36.28 -44.55
N ILE A 542 -34.87 -36.37 -43.80
CA ILE A 542 -34.92 -35.90 -42.42
C ILE A 542 -34.33 -36.95 -41.48
N HIS A 543 -34.73 -38.22 -41.64
CA HIS A 543 -34.50 -39.26 -40.62
C HIS A 543 -33.45 -40.30 -41.00
N CYS A 544 -33.12 -40.48 -42.28
CA CYS A 544 -32.16 -41.49 -42.76
C CYS A 544 -30.84 -40.85 -43.24
N LYS A 545 -30.09 -40.23 -42.32
CA LYS A 545 -28.79 -39.60 -42.61
C LYS A 545 -27.65 -40.61 -42.68
N GLU A 546 -26.59 -40.25 -43.40
CA GLU A 546 -25.32 -40.98 -43.45
C GLU A 546 -25.50 -42.47 -43.81
N LEU A 547 -25.01 -43.39 -42.97
CA LEU A 547 -25.07 -44.84 -43.20
C LEU A 547 -26.52 -45.36 -43.25
N LEU A 548 -27.48 -44.70 -42.60
CA LEU A 548 -28.90 -45.08 -42.65
C LEU A 548 -29.54 -44.79 -44.01
N LYS A 549 -28.96 -43.87 -44.79
CA LYS A 549 -29.40 -43.56 -46.15
C LYS A 549 -29.31 -44.80 -47.06
N GLN A 550 -28.21 -45.55 -46.94
CA GLN A 550 -27.97 -46.76 -47.73
C GLN A 550 -29.01 -47.85 -47.44
N ILE A 551 -29.57 -47.87 -46.23
CA ILE A 551 -30.60 -48.83 -45.84
C ILE A 551 -31.95 -48.39 -46.42
N ALA A 552 -32.28 -47.09 -46.32
CA ALA A 552 -33.53 -46.55 -46.84
C ALA A 552 -33.63 -46.63 -48.37
N GLU A 553 -32.53 -46.38 -49.10
CA GLU A 553 -32.47 -46.45 -50.57
C GLU A 553 -32.84 -47.84 -51.11
N ARG A 554 -32.65 -48.92 -50.34
CA ARG A 554 -33.05 -50.27 -50.76
C ARG A 554 -34.56 -50.46 -50.90
N HIS A 555 -35.36 -49.58 -50.28
CA HIS A 555 -36.81 -49.63 -50.31
C HIS A 555 -37.44 -48.68 -51.36
N ASP A 556 -36.63 -47.90 -52.08
CA ASP A 556 -37.11 -46.96 -53.12
C ASP A 556 -37.91 -47.68 -54.21
N LEU A 557 -37.42 -48.84 -54.68
CA LEU A 557 -38.09 -49.63 -55.69
C LEU A 557 -39.48 -50.11 -55.24
N SER A 558 -39.63 -50.46 -53.95
CA SER A 558 -40.91 -50.91 -53.40
C SER A 558 -41.94 -49.79 -53.31
N ILE A 559 -41.52 -48.56 -52.98
CA ILE A 559 -42.37 -47.36 -52.99
C ILE A 559 -42.76 -46.99 -54.43
N ASP A 560 -41.83 -47.05 -55.37
CA ASP A 560 -42.11 -46.77 -56.79
C ASP A 560 -43.14 -47.75 -57.38
N ILE A 561 -43.03 -49.05 -57.07
CA ILE A 561 -44.00 -50.06 -57.51
C ILE A 561 -45.39 -49.74 -56.94
N LEU A 562 -45.48 -49.40 -55.65
CA LEU A 562 -46.73 -49.02 -54.99
C LEU A 562 -47.43 -47.85 -55.69
N THR A 563 -46.68 -46.82 -56.07
CA THR A 563 -47.28 -45.64 -56.73
C THR A 563 -47.85 -45.93 -58.11
N LYS A 564 -47.27 -46.88 -58.86
CA LYS A 564 -47.73 -47.27 -60.19
C LYS A 564 -49.02 -48.09 -60.17
N GLU A 565 -49.27 -48.86 -59.11
CA GLU A 565 -50.46 -49.71 -58.98
C GLU A 565 -51.77 -48.94 -58.73
N ILE A 566 -51.70 -47.66 -58.36
CA ILE A 566 -52.87 -46.86 -57.89
C ILE A 566 -53.60 -46.12 -59.05
N LEU A 567 -53.24 -46.32 -60.33
CA LEU A 567 -53.73 -45.51 -61.46
C LEU A 567 -54.93 -46.10 -62.23
N GLN A 568 -56.10 -45.47 -62.11
CA GLN A 568 -57.05 -45.20 -63.21
C GLN A 568 -57.81 -43.88 -62.93
N GLU A 569 -57.44 -42.78 -63.58
CA GLU A 569 -58.18 -41.50 -63.48
C GLU A 569 -59.11 -41.31 -64.69
N ASN A 570 -60.43 -41.38 -64.48
CA ASN A 570 -61.42 -41.01 -65.50
C ASN A 570 -61.75 -39.51 -65.37
N TYR A 571 -61.07 -38.65 -66.14
CA TYR A 571 -61.30 -37.21 -66.16
C TYR A 571 -62.15 -36.77 -67.36
N ILE A 572 -63.25 -36.04 -67.11
CA ILE A 572 -64.09 -35.43 -68.16
C ILE A 572 -63.94 -33.89 -68.08
N PRO A 573 -63.27 -33.24 -69.05
CA PRO A 573 -63.08 -31.79 -69.04
C PRO A 573 -64.39 -31.03 -69.28
N PHE A 574 -64.50 -29.84 -68.70
CA PHE A 574 -65.57 -28.88 -68.98
C PHE A 574 -65.48 -28.42 -70.45
N LYS A 575 -66.60 -28.47 -71.18
CA LYS A 575 -66.70 -28.06 -72.58
C LYS A 575 -67.77 -26.98 -72.73
N ILE A 576 -67.44 -25.88 -73.42
CA ILE A 576 -68.39 -24.82 -73.77
C ILE A 576 -69.06 -25.17 -75.11
N PRO A 577 -70.34 -24.80 -75.34
CA PRO A 577 -70.98 -24.97 -76.64
C PRO A 577 -70.26 -24.22 -77.77
N HIS A 578 -70.07 -24.87 -78.92
CA HIS A 578 -69.35 -24.34 -80.10
C HIS A 578 -69.85 -22.96 -80.60
N SER A 579 -71.11 -22.58 -80.33
CA SER A 579 -71.66 -21.27 -80.70
C SER A 579 -71.02 -20.08 -79.96
N CYS A 580 -70.23 -20.32 -78.91
CA CYS A 580 -69.53 -19.31 -78.11
C CYS A 580 -68.01 -19.33 -78.30
N GLU A 581 -67.51 -20.16 -79.23
CA GLU A 581 -66.08 -20.29 -79.55
C GLU A 581 -65.62 -19.16 -80.49
N ASP A 582 -65.64 -17.92 -80.00
CA ASP A 582 -64.73 -16.92 -80.55
C ASP A 582 -63.39 -17.10 -79.83
N SER A 583 -62.49 -17.88 -80.44
CA SER A 583 -61.20 -18.33 -79.89
C SER A 583 -60.25 -17.21 -79.40
N SER A 584 -60.66 -15.97 -79.59
CA SER A 584 -59.95 -14.73 -79.29
C SER A 584 -60.13 -14.23 -77.85
N ASN A 585 -61.08 -14.77 -77.07
CA ASN A 585 -61.38 -14.26 -75.72
C ASN A 585 -60.54 -14.95 -74.62
N LEU A 586 -59.41 -14.33 -74.26
CA LEU A 586 -58.46 -14.82 -73.25
C LEU A 586 -59.12 -15.13 -71.90
N TYR A 587 -60.10 -14.34 -71.47
CA TYR A 587 -60.77 -14.52 -70.19
C TYR A 587 -61.67 -15.77 -70.15
N LEU A 588 -62.24 -16.17 -71.28
CA LEU A 588 -63.01 -17.41 -71.39
C LEU A 588 -62.12 -18.64 -71.20
N VAL A 589 -60.95 -18.65 -71.84
CA VAL A 589 -59.97 -19.74 -71.72
C VAL A 589 -59.50 -19.90 -70.28
N GLN A 590 -59.17 -18.78 -69.63
CA GLN A 590 -58.76 -18.77 -68.23
C GLN A 590 -59.87 -19.31 -67.31
N PHE A 591 -61.11 -18.91 -67.52
CA PHE A 591 -62.23 -19.39 -66.71
C PHE A 591 -62.52 -20.89 -66.90
N VAL A 592 -62.40 -21.43 -68.13
CA VAL A 592 -62.49 -22.87 -68.39
C VAL A 592 -61.40 -23.64 -67.65
N GLU A 593 -60.17 -23.12 -67.65
CA GLU A 593 -59.06 -23.72 -66.92
C GLU A 593 -59.35 -23.78 -65.41
N GLU A 594 -59.93 -22.73 -64.83
CA GLU A 594 -60.31 -22.70 -63.41
C GLU A 594 -61.42 -23.72 -63.08
N ILE A 595 -62.41 -23.93 -63.95
CA ILE A 595 -63.41 -24.99 -63.74
C ILE A 595 -62.77 -26.38 -63.80
N ASN A 596 -61.86 -26.59 -64.76
CA ASN A 596 -61.14 -27.85 -64.90
C ASN A 596 -60.26 -28.16 -63.67
N LYS A 597 -59.59 -27.15 -63.09
CA LYS A 597 -58.86 -27.30 -61.83
C LYS A 597 -59.79 -27.69 -60.66
N ALA A 598 -60.99 -27.09 -60.59
CA ALA A 598 -61.99 -27.48 -59.59
C ALA A 598 -62.38 -28.97 -59.72
N LYS A 599 -62.62 -29.44 -60.95
CA LYS A 599 -62.92 -30.85 -61.23
C LYS A 599 -61.76 -31.79 -60.88
N ASN A 600 -60.53 -31.41 -61.21
CA ASN A 600 -59.34 -32.18 -60.85
C ASN A 600 -59.15 -32.30 -59.34
N TYR A 601 -59.41 -31.23 -58.58
CA TYR A 601 -59.34 -31.26 -57.12
C TYR A 601 -60.37 -32.25 -56.52
N ILE A 602 -61.60 -32.24 -57.03
CA ILE A 602 -62.64 -33.17 -56.60
C ILE A 602 -62.21 -34.61 -56.92
N ASN A 603 -61.65 -34.86 -58.11
CA ASN A 603 -61.15 -36.19 -58.50
C ASN A 603 -59.99 -36.67 -57.60
N LEU A 604 -59.05 -35.77 -57.27
CA LEU A 604 -57.98 -36.06 -56.31
C LEU A 604 -58.54 -36.48 -54.95
N CYS A 605 -59.53 -35.74 -54.42
CA CYS A 605 -60.18 -36.09 -53.16
C CYS A 605 -60.89 -37.45 -53.24
N LYS A 606 -61.55 -37.77 -54.36
CA LYS A 606 -62.17 -39.08 -54.61
C LYS A 606 -61.14 -40.22 -54.62
N ASN A 607 -60.03 -40.04 -55.33
CA ASN A 607 -58.96 -41.02 -55.42
C ASN A 607 -58.31 -41.31 -54.07
N ILE A 608 -58.04 -40.26 -53.28
CA ILE A 608 -57.47 -40.42 -51.94
C ILE A 608 -58.46 -41.13 -51.02
N ASN A 609 -59.72 -40.70 -50.95
CA ASN A 609 -60.72 -41.32 -50.09
C ASN A 609 -60.98 -42.80 -50.43
N SER A 610 -60.92 -43.16 -51.72
CA SER A 610 -61.18 -44.53 -52.17
C SER A 610 -60.01 -45.48 -51.91
N ASN A 611 -58.77 -44.97 -51.98
CA ASN A 611 -57.56 -45.80 -51.84
C ASN A 611 -56.85 -45.65 -50.48
N LYS A 612 -57.33 -44.78 -49.57
CA LYS A 612 -56.66 -44.42 -48.31
C LYS A 612 -56.24 -45.64 -47.48
N LYS A 613 -57.15 -46.60 -47.28
CA LYS A 613 -56.88 -47.82 -46.50
C LYS A 613 -55.87 -48.74 -47.19
N ASP A 614 -55.96 -48.90 -48.50
CA ASP A 614 -55.07 -49.77 -49.26
C ASP A 614 -53.65 -49.20 -49.32
N ILE A 615 -53.51 -47.89 -49.50
CA ILE A 615 -52.23 -47.18 -49.44
C ILE A 615 -51.60 -47.35 -48.06
N GLN A 616 -52.39 -47.15 -47.00
CA GLN A 616 -51.91 -47.31 -45.63
C GLN A 616 -51.42 -48.73 -45.36
N ILE A 617 -52.17 -49.76 -45.76
CA ILE A 617 -51.80 -51.17 -45.56
C ILE A 617 -50.51 -51.51 -46.32
N LYS A 618 -50.37 -51.09 -47.58
CA LYS A 618 -49.20 -51.39 -48.40
C LYS A 618 -47.95 -50.62 -47.96
N ILE A 619 -48.07 -49.36 -47.54
CA ILE A 619 -46.92 -48.62 -46.96
C ILE A 619 -46.53 -49.24 -45.61
N GLN A 620 -47.50 -49.67 -44.82
CA GLN A 620 -47.25 -50.34 -43.55
C GLN A 620 -46.52 -51.68 -43.74
N SER A 621 -46.83 -52.45 -44.78
CA SER A 621 -46.13 -53.71 -45.05
C SER A 621 -44.67 -53.49 -45.50
N ILE A 622 -44.37 -52.40 -46.20
CA ILE A 622 -42.99 -52.04 -46.59
C ILE A 622 -42.16 -51.59 -45.37
N LEU A 623 -42.76 -50.80 -44.46
CA LEU A 623 -42.04 -50.22 -43.31
C LEU A 623 -41.98 -51.14 -42.08
N ILE A 624 -43.09 -51.81 -41.77
CA ILE A 624 -43.27 -52.57 -40.54
C ILE A 624 -43.20 -54.07 -40.81
N GLY A 625 -43.83 -54.55 -41.90
CA GLY A 625 -43.89 -55.97 -42.30
C GLY A 625 -44.63 -56.86 -41.29
N ASN A 626 -45.42 -57.83 -41.77
CA ASN A 626 -46.01 -58.85 -40.89
C ASN A 626 -45.31 -60.21 -40.98
N GLU A 627 -44.71 -60.60 -42.12
CA GLU A 627 -43.97 -61.86 -42.24
C GLU A 627 -42.89 -61.76 -43.35
N GLY A 628 -41.62 -61.53 -42.98
CA GLY A 628 -40.49 -61.64 -43.92
C GLY A 628 -39.24 -60.83 -43.54
N LYS A 629 -38.06 -61.46 -43.63
CA LYS A 629 -36.71 -61.00 -43.20
C LYS A 629 -36.20 -59.64 -43.77
N THR A 630 -37.00 -58.92 -44.54
CA THR A 630 -36.61 -57.73 -45.32
C THR A 630 -37.32 -56.45 -44.89
N ALA A 631 -38.18 -56.46 -43.87
CA ALA A 631 -38.88 -55.26 -43.42
C ALA A 631 -37.93 -54.27 -42.71
N PHE A 632 -38.10 -52.96 -42.98
CA PHE A 632 -37.20 -51.91 -42.50
C PHE A 632 -37.09 -51.90 -40.96
N LYS A 633 -38.22 -52.07 -40.25
CA LYS A 633 -38.25 -52.12 -38.78
C LYS A 633 -37.56 -53.35 -38.18
N GLU A 634 -37.64 -54.52 -38.80
CA GLU A 634 -36.99 -55.75 -38.30
C GLU A 634 -35.46 -55.72 -38.43
N ILE A 635 -34.94 -55.07 -39.47
CA ILE A 635 -33.50 -54.82 -39.64
C ILE A 635 -33.00 -53.92 -38.50
N LEU A 636 -33.76 -52.86 -38.16
CA LEU A 636 -33.43 -51.94 -37.07
C LEU A 636 -33.59 -52.57 -35.68
N ALA A 637 -34.56 -53.47 -35.49
CA ALA A 637 -34.78 -54.17 -34.21
C ALA A 637 -33.61 -55.12 -33.85
N ARG A 638 -33.03 -55.82 -34.83
CA ARG A 638 -31.82 -56.67 -34.63
C ARG A 638 -30.59 -55.85 -34.26
N ALA A 639 -30.44 -54.67 -34.86
CA ALA A 639 -29.36 -53.74 -34.54
C ALA A 639 -29.45 -53.17 -33.10
N LYS A 640 -30.66 -53.09 -32.53
CA LYS A 640 -30.91 -52.50 -31.20
C LYS A 640 -30.20 -53.22 -30.06
N THR A 641 -30.19 -54.56 -30.04
CA THR A 641 -29.50 -55.34 -28.99
C THR A 641 -27.98 -55.11 -28.98
N ASN A 642 -27.38 -54.90 -30.14
CA ASN A 642 -25.96 -54.56 -30.25
C ASN A 642 -25.67 -53.10 -29.89
N ILE A 643 -26.63 -52.20 -30.13
CA ILE A 643 -26.55 -50.80 -29.70
C ILE A 643 -26.55 -50.67 -28.18
N ASP A 644 -27.42 -51.39 -27.47
CA ASP A 644 -27.49 -51.33 -26.00
C ASP A 644 -26.17 -51.81 -25.37
N SER A 645 -25.58 -52.87 -25.94
CA SER A 645 -24.26 -53.38 -25.54
C SER A 645 -23.13 -52.38 -25.85
N LEU A 646 -23.14 -51.77 -27.03
CA LEU A 646 -22.15 -50.78 -27.44
C LEU A 646 -22.21 -49.50 -26.60
N SER A 647 -23.42 -49.04 -26.26
CA SER A 647 -23.63 -47.87 -25.40
C SER A 647 -23.07 -48.08 -23.99
N SER A 648 -23.25 -49.28 -23.44
CA SER A 648 -22.69 -49.69 -22.15
C SER A 648 -21.16 -49.70 -22.19
N LEU A 649 -20.55 -50.22 -23.27
CA LEU A 649 -19.09 -50.21 -23.46
C LEU A 649 -18.51 -48.81 -23.63
N LEU A 650 -19.19 -47.92 -24.37
CA LEU A 650 -18.77 -46.52 -24.54
C LEU A 650 -18.82 -45.74 -23.21
N ASN A 651 -19.84 -45.99 -22.38
CA ASN A 651 -19.91 -45.43 -21.03
C ASN A 651 -18.76 -45.94 -20.15
N ILE A 652 -18.46 -47.24 -20.19
CA ILE A 652 -17.31 -47.83 -19.47
C ILE A 652 -15.98 -47.22 -19.95
N GLN A 653 -15.81 -47.01 -21.27
CA GLN A 653 -14.63 -46.34 -21.84
C GLN A 653 -14.48 -44.91 -21.31
N LYS A 654 -15.59 -44.15 -21.22
CA LYS A 654 -15.60 -42.80 -20.68
C LYS A 654 -15.19 -42.79 -19.19
N GLU A 655 -15.77 -43.67 -18.39
CA GLU A 655 -15.42 -43.83 -16.98
C GLU A 655 -13.95 -44.24 -16.78
N ALA A 656 -13.43 -45.16 -17.62
CA ALA A 656 -12.02 -45.57 -17.57
C ALA A 656 -11.05 -44.41 -17.87
N ARG A 657 -11.39 -43.48 -18.78
CA ARG A 657 -10.59 -42.29 -19.06
C ARG A 657 -10.59 -41.31 -17.88
N THR A 658 -11.76 -41.10 -17.26
CA THR A 658 -11.88 -40.26 -16.05
C THR A 658 -11.06 -40.86 -14.91
N LEU A 659 -11.15 -42.19 -14.73
CA LEU A 659 -10.38 -42.94 -13.74
C LEU A 659 -8.86 -42.78 -13.95
N TYR A 660 -8.37 -42.91 -15.19
CA TYR A 660 -6.96 -42.73 -15.53
C TYR A 660 -6.45 -41.34 -15.11
N LYS A 661 -7.14 -40.27 -15.55
CA LYS A 661 -6.77 -38.88 -15.20
C LYS A 661 -6.84 -38.63 -13.70
N GLY A 662 -7.83 -39.24 -13.03
CA GLY A 662 -7.98 -39.15 -11.58
C GLY A 662 -6.79 -39.74 -10.83
N ILE A 663 -6.33 -40.93 -11.23
CA ILE A 663 -5.18 -41.60 -10.60
C ILE A 663 -3.88 -40.84 -10.86
N GLU A 664 -3.61 -40.44 -12.10
CA GLU A 664 -2.41 -39.68 -12.47
C GLU A 664 -2.29 -38.39 -11.64
N LYS A 665 -3.38 -37.61 -11.56
CA LYS A 665 -3.42 -36.40 -10.74
C LYS A 665 -3.29 -36.69 -9.24
N ALA A 666 -3.85 -37.81 -8.76
CA ALA A 666 -3.72 -38.22 -7.36
C ALA A 666 -2.27 -38.58 -7.00
N GLU A 667 -1.52 -39.18 -7.92
CA GLU A 667 -0.09 -39.48 -7.75
C GLU A 667 0.75 -38.20 -7.70
N GLU A 668 0.49 -37.24 -8.58
CA GLU A 668 1.14 -35.92 -8.57
C GLU A 668 0.90 -35.19 -7.24
N ILE A 669 -0.36 -35.15 -6.77
CA ILE A 669 -0.71 -34.54 -5.48
C ILE A 669 -0.03 -35.26 -4.32
N LYS A 670 0.01 -36.61 -4.33
CA LYS A 670 0.73 -37.39 -3.31
C LYS A 670 2.22 -37.08 -3.29
N LEU A 671 2.87 -36.93 -4.45
CA LEU A 671 4.27 -36.55 -4.54
C LEU A 671 4.51 -35.16 -3.95
N HIS A 672 3.63 -34.20 -4.26
CA HIS A 672 3.68 -32.85 -3.68
C HIS A 672 3.50 -32.86 -2.16
N ILE A 673 2.53 -33.64 -1.63
CA ILE A 673 2.32 -33.82 -0.18
C ILE A 673 3.56 -34.41 0.48
N ARG A 674 4.20 -35.42 -0.14
CA ARG A 674 5.47 -35.98 0.37
C ARG A 674 6.58 -34.94 0.40
N GLY A 675 6.68 -34.10 -0.65
CA GLY A 675 7.63 -32.99 -0.69
C GLY A 675 7.43 -32.01 0.47
N LEU A 676 6.18 -31.60 0.73
CA LEU A 676 5.84 -30.72 1.85
C LEU A 676 6.14 -31.36 3.22
N ARG A 677 5.84 -32.65 3.40
CA ARG A 677 6.17 -33.38 4.64
C ARG A 677 7.68 -33.49 4.85
N SER A 678 8.44 -33.83 3.80
CA SER A 678 9.90 -33.90 3.85
C SER A 678 10.55 -32.54 4.17
N LEU A 679 9.99 -31.45 3.64
CA LEU A 679 10.41 -30.09 3.98
C LEU A 679 10.13 -29.78 5.46
N ALA A 680 8.95 -30.17 5.95
CA ALA A 680 8.59 -29.99 7.35
C ALA A 680 9.50 -30.79 8.30
N ASP A 681 9.83 -32.04 7.95
CA ASP A 681 10.74 -32.89 8.74
C ASP A 681 12.15 -32.30 8.78
N SER A 682 12.63 -31.77 7.64
CA SER A 682 13.92 -31.09 7.57
C SER A 682 13.94 -29.81 8.42
N ALA A 683 12.85 -29.05 8.42
CA ALA A 683 12.69 -27.84 9.21
C ALA A 683 12.57 -28.14 10.73
N ASP A 684 11.93 -29.25 11.11
CA ASP A 684 11.86 -29.74 12.49
C ASP A 684 13.23 -30.09 13.08
N LEU A 685 14.20 -30.48 12.26
CA LEU A 685 15.59 -30.70 12.71
C LEU A 685 16.33 -29.39 12.96
N ILE A 686 15.97 -28.32 12.23
CA ILE A 686 16.61 -26.99 12.34
C ILE A 686 16.03 -26.23 13.53
N LYS A 687 14.73 -26.33 13.82
CA LYS A 687 14.14 -25.58 14.95
C LYS A 687 14.76 -25.92 16.31
N VAL A 688 15.40 -27.09 16.46
CA VAL A 688 16.14 -27.48 17.67
C VAL A 688 17.28 -26.50 18.00
N ILE A 689 17.79 -25.79 16.99
CA ILE A 689 18.78 -24.72 17.15
C ILE A 689 18.31 -23.68 18.17
N LYS A 690 17.02 -23.29 18.14
CA LYS A 690 16.42 -22.33 19.07
C LYS A 690 16.59 -22.74 20.53
N ILE A 691 16.32 -24.00 20.83
CA ILE A 691 16.46 -24.53 22.20
C ILE A 691 17.93 -24.44 22.64
N ASN A 692 18.85 -24.82 21.78
CA ASN A 692 20.28 -24.84 22.12
C ASN A 692 20.88 -23.43 22.24
N ILE A 693 20.44 -22.46 21.43
CA ILE A 693 20.80 -21.04 21.61
C ILE A 693 20.32 -20.54 22.96
N ARG A 694 19.06 -20.81 23.30
CA ARG A 694 18.50 -20.38 24.59
C ARG A 694 19.28 -20.98 25.75
N GLU A 695 19.71 -22.24 25.66
CA GLU A 695 20.59 -22.86 26.66
C GLU A 695 22.01 -22.24 26.69
N GLU A 696 22.58 -21.85 25.56
CA GLU A 696 23.87 -21.15 25.50
C GLU A 696 23.78 -19.75 26.13
N VAL A 697 22.75 -18.97 25.79
CA VAL A 697 22.51 -17.65 26.39
C VAL A 697 22.32 -17.78 27.90
N LYS A 698 21.59 -18.81 28.36
CA LYS A 698 21.45 -19.15 29.78
C LYS A 698 22.81 -19.46 30.43
N ALA A 699 23.66 -20.23 29.78
CA ALA A 699 24.99 -20.58 30.28
C ALA A 699 25.90 -19.34 30.39
N ILE A 700 25.88 -18.46 29.38
CA ILE A 700 26.60 -17.18 29.37
C ILE A 700 26.16 -16.30 30.55
N VAL A 701 24.85 -16.24 30.77
CA VAL A 701 24.20 -15.46 31.82
C VAL A 701 24.50 -15.99 33.24
N ASN A 702 24.39 -17.31 33.46
CA ASN A 702 24.53 -17.92 34.78
C ASN A 702 25.97 -17.95 35.31
N GLY A 703 26.96 -17.55 34.51
CA GLY A 703 28.37 -17.45 34.92
C GLY A 703 28.76 -16.09 35.52
N LYS A 704 30.07 -15.83 35.63
CA LYS A 704 30.66 -14.56 36.10
C LYS A 704 30.15 -13.30 35.36
N LEU A 705 29.55 -13.47 34.17
CA LEU A 705 28.99 -12.37 33.40
C LEU A 705 27.72 -11.81 34.05
N GLY A 706 26.86 -12.68 34.61
CA GLY A 706 25.64 -12.27 35.30
C GLY A 706 25.95 -11.45 36.56
N GLU A 707 27.00 -11.81 37.30
CA GLU A 707 27.47 -11.03 38.46
C GLU A 707 27.91 -9.62 38.07
N LYS A 708 28.74 -9.50 37.03
CA LYS A 708 29.17 -8.20 36.47
C LYS A 708 28.01 -7.39 35.89
N THR A 709 27.06 -8.05 35.24
CA THR A 709 25.84 -7.39 34.74
C THR A 709 25.01 -6.81 35.89
N LYS A 710 24.87 -7.54 36.99
CA LYS A 710 24.19 -7.07 38.21
C LYS A 710 24.94 -5.89 38.85
N GLU A 711 26.27 -5.95 38.90
CA GLU A 711 27.11 -4.85 39.37
C GLU A 711 26.88 -3.57 38.56
N TYR A 712 27.00 -3.65 37.23
CA TYR A 712 26.76 -2.51 36.35
C TYR A 712 25.32 -2.00 36.40
N TYR A 713 24.33 -2.89 36.46
CA TYR A 713 22.94 -2.47 36.60
C TYR A 713 22.69 -1.75 37.92
N LYS A 714 23.28 -2.23 39.02
CA LYS A 714 23.20 -1.57 40.32
C LYS A 714 23.82 -0.18 40.29
N ASN A 715 24.92 0.02 39.56
CA ASN A 715 25.53 1.35 39.42
C ASN A 715 24.59 2.33 38.69
N LEU A 716 23.78 1.85 37.74
CA LEU A 716 22.77 2.68 37.09
C LEU A 716 21.58 2.94 38.03
N TYR A 717 21.05 1.90 38.67
CA TYR A 717 19.81 1.94 39.47
C TYR A 717 20.07 1.76 40.98
N ASP A 718 21.10 2.42 41.53
CA ASP A 718 21.44 2.31 42.95
C ASP A 718 20.30 2.82 43.84
N LYS A 719 19.99 2.05 44.89
CA LYS A 719 18.97 2.31 45.93
C LYS A 719 17.56 2.60 45.41
N ASP A 720 17.23 2.13 44.22
CA ASP A 720 15.89 2.27 43.66
C ASP A 720 14.90 1.29 44.34
N VAL A 721 13.60 1.60 44.23
CA VAL A 721 12.48 0.80 44.77
C VAL A 721 12.52 -0.65 44.28
N PHE A 722 13.09 -0.87 43.08
CA PHE A 722 13.25 -2.18 42.47
C PHE A 722 14.74 -2.50 42.25
N GLU A 723 15.36 -3.21 43.18
CA GLU A 723 16.77 -3.62 43.08
C GLU A 723 16.92 -4.87 42.21
N PHE A 724 17.97 -4.98 41.40
CA PHE A 724 18.23 -6.22 40.68
C PHE A 724 18.56 -7.35 41.66
N ASN A 725 17.66 -8.32 41.80
CA ASN A 725 17.82 -9.40 42.76
C ASN A 725 18.53 -10.58 42.12
N GLN A 726 17.90 -11.15 41.10
CA GLN A 726 18.29 -12.45 40.56
C GLN A 726 18.01 -12.54 39.07
N LEU A 727 18.90 -13.22 38.37
CA LEU A 727 18.74 -13.67 37.00
C LEU A 727 18.75 -15.20 37.06
N THR A 728 17.65 -15.83 36.68
CA THR A 728 17.46 -17.28 36.84
C THR A 728 16.79 -17.91 35.64
N THR A 729 17.05 -19.19 35.42
CA THR A 729 16.47 -20.01 34.36
C THR A 729 15.27 -20.78 34.92
N GLY A 730 14.12 -20.14 35.04
CA GLY A 730 12.89 -20.73 35.59
C GLY A 730 12.04 -19.73 36.37
N HIS A 731 10.92 -20.20 36.94
CA HIS A 731 10.09 -19.40 37.85
C HIS A 731 10.69 -19.45 39.26
N ALA A 732 10.69 -18.34 40.00
CA ALA A 732 11.28 -18.27 41.35
C ALA A 732 10.71 -19.31 42.35
N ALA A 733 9.45 -19.72 42.16
CA ALA A 733 8.76 -20.72 42.97
C ALA A 733 8.84 -22.16 42.42
N ASN A 734 9.23 -22.34 41.16
CA ASN A 734 9.34 -23.66 40.52
C ASN A 734 10.44 -23.64 39.45
N PRO A 735 11.70 -23.95 39.84
CA PRO A 735 12.85 -23.98 38.94
C PRO A 735 12.70 -24.97 37.77
N ASP A 736 11.77 -25.93 37.86
CA ASP A 736 11.54 -26.96 36.87
C ASP A 736 10.59 -26.56 35.72
N ILE A 737 10.01 -25.34 35.74
CA ILE A 737 9.34 -24.76 34.57
C ILE A 737 10.43 -24.26 33.59
N LYS A 738 11.06 -25.23 32.93
CA LYS A 738 12.32 -25.13 32.17
C LYS A 738 12.14 -24.52 30.77
N THR A 739 11.89 -23.22 30.63
CA THR A 739 12.10 -22.56 29.32
C THR A 739 12.51 -21.09 29.38
N GLU A 740 12.18 -20.34 30.43
CA GLU A 740 12.30 -18.87 30.42
C GLU A 740 13.42 -18.37 31.37
N ILE A 741 14.23 -17.41 30.90
CA ILE A 741 15.10 -16.62 31.77
C ILE A 741 14.22 -15.55 32.37
N ASN A 742 14.07 -15.58 33.69
CA ASN A 742 13.39 -14.53 34.42
C ASN A 742 14.41 -13.68 35.14
N ILE A 743 14.29 -12.38 34.95
CA ILE A 743 14.96 -11.40 35.78
C ILE A 743 13.98 -11.00 36.85
N TYR A 744 14.43 -11.07 38.09
CA TYR A 744 13.66 -10.67 39.23
C TYR A 744 14.27 -9.44 39.87
N LEU A 745 13.40 -8.49 40.16
CA LEU A 745 13.70 -7.32 40.96
C LEU A 745 13.22 -7.56 42.39
N LYS A 746 13.94 -7.03 43.37
CA LYS A 746 13.54 -7.00 44.77
C LYS A 746 12.80 -5.68 45.03
N ALA A 747 11.59 -5.77 45.55
CA ALA A 747 10.74 -4.66 45.95
C ALA A 747 10.42 -4.79 47.44
N GLY A 748 11.22 -4.16 48.31
CA GLY A 748 11.17 -4.41 49.75
C GLY A 748 11.49 -5.87 50.07
N ASP A 749 10.53 -6.58 50.69
CA ASP A 749 10.64 -8.01 51.04
C ASP A 749 10.13 -8.95 49.94
N TYR A 750 9.64 -8.41 48.82
CA TYR A 750 9.07 -9.18 47.72
C TYR A 750 10.02 -9.31 46.53
N GLN A 751 9.87 -10.38 45.76
CA GLN A 751 10.58 -10.61 44.50
C GLN A 751 9.58 -10.61 43.35
N VAL A 752 9.77 -9.72 42.37
CA VAL A 752 8.84 -9.52 41.24
C VAL A 752 9.56 -9.69 39.91
N PRO A 753 8.90 -10.23 38.86
CA PRO A 753 9.51 -10.34 37.54
C PRO A 753 9.74 -8.96 36.93
N MET A 754 10.86 -8.76 36.23
CA MET A 754 11.24 -7.46 35.67
C MET A 754 10.26 -6.98 34.59
N GLY A 755 9.76 -7.88 33.74
CA GLY A 755 8.91 -7.58 32.57
C GLY A 755 7.73 -6.65 32.88
N PRO A 756 6.76 -7.06 33.71
CA PRO A 756 5.56 -6.27 33.99
C PRO A 756 5.81 -4.98 34.79
N TYR A 757 6.93 -4.90 35.52
CA TYR A 757 7.23 -3.83 36.47
C TYR A 757 8.35 -2.89 36.00
N SER A 758 8.85 -3.06 34.77
CA SER A 758 9.92 -2.24 34.20
C SER A 758 9.46 -1.48 32.98
N ASN A 759 9.85 -0.21 32.91
CA ASN A 759 9.71 0.58 31.70
C ASN A 759 10.86 0.28 30.71
N ALA A 760 10.79 0.88 29.52
CA ALA A 760 11.83 0.77 28.50
C ALA A 760 13.22 1.22 29.00
N GLY A 761 13.28 2.21 29.90
CA GLY A 761 14.54 2.69 30.48
C GLY A 761 15.27 1.62 31.29
N ARG A 762 14.57 0.96 32.23
CA ARG A 762 15.14 -0.15 33.02
C ARG A 762 15.60 -1.31 32.14
N MET A 763 14.81 -1.69 31.13
CA MET A 763 15.18 -2.76 30.20
C MET A 763 16.43 -2.41 29.39
N ARG A 764 16.55 -1.16 28.94
CA ARG A 764 17.74 -0.70 28.23
C ARG A 764 18.97 -0.65 29.12
N ALA A 765 18.83 -0.19 30.35
CA ALA A 765 19.93 -0.17 31.32
C ALA A 765 20.46 -1.57 31.63
N LEU A 766 19.59 -2.58 31.70
CA LEU A 766 20.00 -3.98 31.78
C LEU A 766 20.83 -4.40 30.57
N LEU A 767 20.35 -4.13 29.35
CA LEU A 767 21.06 -4.51 28.13
C LEU A 767 22.40 -3.80 28.00
N LEU A 768 22.47 -2.51 28.36
CA LEU A 768 23.73 -1.76 28.44
C LEU A 768 24.68 -2.41 29.45
N SER A 769 24.20 -2.69 30.66
CA SER A 769 25.00 -3.35 31.71
C SER A 769 25.55 -4.70 31.23
N PHE A 770 24.73 -5.48 30.52
CA PHE A 770 25.13 -6.77 29.97
C PHE A 770 26.15 -6.62 28.82
N ALA A 771 25.95 -5.66 27.92
CA ALA A 771 26.88 -5.38 26.83
C ALA A 771 28.24 -4.90 27.34
N PHE A 772 28.28 -4.01 28.33
CA PHE A 772 29.53 -3.56 28.96
C PHE A 772 30.25 -4.71 29.69
N ALA A 773 29.51 -5.60 30.36
CA ALA A 773 30.09 -6.82 30.94
C ALA A 773 30.68 -7.76 29.88
N LEU A 774 30.09 -7.84 28.68
CA LEU A 774 30.64 -8.62 27.55
C LEU A 774 31.90 -7.97 26.97
N ILE A 775 31.91 -6.64 26.83
CA ILE A 775 33.06 -5.87 26.35
C ILE A 775 34.28 -6.10 27.27
N GLU A 776 34.09 -6.09 28.59
CA GLU A 776 35.15 -6.36 29.57
C GLU A 776 35.78 -7.77 29.42
N LYS A 777 35.02 -8.76 28.93
CA LYS A 777 35.50 -10.13 28.69
C LYS A 777 36.11 -10.37 27.31
N SER A 778 36.01 -9.41 26.41
CA SER A 778 36.45 -9.53 25.01
C SER A 778 37.98 -9.59 24.89
N LYS A 779 38.51 -9.98 23.71
CA LYS A 779 39.97 -10.18 23.50
C LYS A 779 40.77 -8.89 23.45
N ASP A 780 40.07 -7.76 23.35
CA ASP A 780 40.60 -6.40 23.50
C ASP A 780 41.55 -5.95 22.39
N SER A 781 41.31 -6.41 21.15
CA SER A 781 42.04 -5.97 19.94
C SER A 781 41.69 -4.54 19.49
N LEU A 782 40.53 -4.02 19.90
CA LEU A 782 40.13 -2.63 19.73
C LEU A 782 40.06 -1.94 21.08
N ASP A 783 40.91 -0.94 21.32
CA ASP A 783 40.91 -0.11 22.53
C ASP A 783 39.97 1.10 22.39
N MET A 784 38.81 0.88 21.78
CA MET A 784 37.81 1.92 21.57
C MET A 784 36.38 1.40 21.62
N ILE A 785 35.44 2.28 21.96
CA ILE A 785 33.99 2.06 21.85
C ILE A 785 33.32 3.22 21.12
N ILE A 786 32.27 2.91 20.35
CA ILE A 786 31.42 3.89 19.66
C ILE A 786 30.03 3.84 20.25
N LEU A 787 29.51 5.01 20.64
CA LEU A 787 28.20 5.17 21.25
C LEU A 787 27.40 6.19 20.43
N ASP A 788 26.36 5.75 19.71
CA ASP A 788 25.43 6.66 19.02
C ASP A 788 24.10 6.71 19.77
N ASP A 789 23.84 7.83 20.43
CA ASP A 789 22.64 8.06 21.26
C ASP A 789 22.36 6.93 22.28
N PRO A 790 23.36 6.51 23.09
CA PRO A 790 23.29 5.29 23.90
C PRO A 790 22.24 5.33 25.02
N ALA A 791 21.89 6.53 25.48
CA ALA A 791 21.06 6.75 26.67
C ALA A 791 19.61 7.17 26.33
N LEU A 792 19.13 6.82 25.13
CA LEU A 792 17.72 6.96 24.76
C LEU A 792 16.83 6.30 25.84
N SER A 793 15.67 6.87 26.16
CA SER A 793 14.70 6.33 27.14
C SER A 793 15.18 6.16 28.59
N LEU A 794 16.43 6.51 28.91
CA LEU A 794 16.84 6.77 30.29
C LEU A 794 16.37 8.18 30.69
N ASP A 795 16.05 8.39 31.96
CA ASP A 795 15.84 9.74 32.49
C ASP A 795 17.19 10.42 32.78
N ASP A 796 17.16 11.69 33.21
CA ASP A 796 18.37 12.49 33.35
C ASP A 796 19.28 12.01 34.49
N GLU A 797 18.71 11.44 35.56
CA GLU A 797 19.50 10.86 36.66
C GLU A 797 20.23 9.59 36.19
N HIS A 798 19.52 8.67 35.54
CA HIS A 798 20.11 7.42 35.04
C HIS A 798 21.09 7.66 33.88
N LYS A 799 20.91 8.74 33.11
CA LYS A 799 21.88 9.21 32.11
C LYS A 799 23.20 9.64 32.76
N ALA A 800 23.16 10.46 33.80
CA ALA A 800 24.36 10.88 34.52
C ALA A 800 25.11 9.66 35.09
N ARG A 801 24.39 8.75 35.75
CA ARG A 801 24.96 7.49 36.27
C ARG A 801 25.54 6.60 35.18
N PHE A 802 24.92 6.56 33.99
CA PHE A 802 25.48 5.84 32.83
C PHE A 802 26.84 6.40 32.41
N ILE A 803 26.97 7.73 32.36
CA ILE A 803 28.22 8.39 32.04
C ILE A 803 29.27 8.12 33.11
N ASP A 804 28.94 8.34 34.38
CA ASP A 804 29.89 8.22 35.49
C ASP A 804 30.36 6.79 35.71
N HIS A 805 29.46 5.79 35.61
CA HIS A 805 29.78 4.43 36.02
C HIS A 805 30.11 3.47 34.88
N LEU A 806 29.64 3.73 33.65
CA LEU A 806 29.94 2.86 32.51
C LEU A 806 30.85 3.52 31.49
N VAL A 807 30.73 4.83 31.25
CA VAL A 807 31.53 5.50 30.21
C VAL A 807 32.86 6.03 30.75
N GLU A 808 32.85 6.74 31.88
CA GLU A 808 34.05 7.33 32.48
C GLU A 808 35.18 6.31 32.70
N PRO A 809 34.93 5.09 33.21
CA PRO A 809 35.98 4.07 33.34
C PRO A 809 36.68 3.75 32.01
N PHE A 810 35.92 3.69 30.91
CA PHE A 810 36.47 3.45 29.57
C PHE A 810 37.18 4.67 29.00
N VAL A 811 36.71 5.89 29.27
CA VAL A 811 37.41 7.14 28.88
C VAL A 811 38.79 7.21 29.52
N LYS A 812 38.94 6.72 30.77
CA LYS A 812 40.20 6.69 31.50
C LYS A 812 41.20 5.66 30.96
N THR A 813 40.73 4.54 30.40
CA THR A 813 41.61 3.43 29.97
C THR A 813 41.78 3.30 28.46
N GLY A 814 40.79 3.74 27.67
CA GLY A 814 40.71 3.52 26.22
C GLY A 814 40.25 4.78 25.47
N GLN A 815 39.61 4.59 24.31
CA GLN A 815 39.02 5.67 23.51
C GLN A 815 37.49 5.54 23.45
N VAL A 816 36.76 6.59 23.78
CA VAL A 816 35.29 6.62 23.62
C VAL A 816 34.92 7.66 22.59
N VAL A 817 34.13 7.30 21.58
CA VAL A 817 33.51 8.25 20.66
C VAL A 817 31.99 8.21 20.90
N LEU A 818 31.49 9.20 21.64
CA LEU A 818 30.09 9.31 22.03
C LEU A 818 29.41 10.42 21.23
N GLY A 819 28.38 10.07 20.47
CA GLY A 819 27.45 11.00 19.83
C GLY A 819 26.14 11.09 20.60
N THR A 820 25.65 12.31 20.85
CA THR A 820 24.31 12.57 21.39
C THR A 820 23.60 13.71 20.67
N HIS A 821 22.29 13.60 20.45
CA HIS A 821 21.43 14.73 20.05
C HIS A 821 20.79 15.45 21.24
N TYR A 822 20.93 14.91 22.45
CA TYR A 822 20.34 15.48 23.66
C TYR A 822 21.33 16.41 24.35
N GLU A 823 21.08 17.72 24.26
CA GLU A 823 21.97 18.80 24.72
C GLU A 823 22.30 18.72 26.22
N ARG A 824 21.29 18.45 27.06
CA ARG A 824 21.51 18.33 28.51
C ARG A 824 22.45 17.17 28.83
N PHE A 825 22.27 16.02 28.19
CA PHE A 825 23.16 14.87 28.38
C PHE A 825 24.58 15.15 27.88
N TYR A 826 24.73 15.93 26.81
CA TYR A 826 26.04 16.42 26.41
C TYR A 826 26.68 17.28 27.50
N GLN A 827 25.96 18.26 28.04
CA GLN A 827 26.45 19.14 29.11
C GLN A 827 26.84 18.34 30.37
N ASP A 828 25.97 17.43 30.80
CA ASP A 828 26.22 16.56 31.96
C ASP A 828 27.44 15.64 31.74
N SER A 829 27.78 15.33 30.48
CA SER A 829 28.94 14.50 30.12
C SER A 829 30.26 15.28 30.00
N GLU A 830 30.23 16.62 29.95
CA GLU A 830 31.44 17.40 29.66
C GLU A 830 32.56 17.22 30.69
N SER A 831 32.21 17.02 31.97
CA SER A 831 33.16 16.79 33.06
C SER A 831 34.00 15.53 32.85
N VAL A 832 33.37 14.43 32.40
CA VAL A 832 34.04 13.17 32.09
C VAL A 832 35.00 13.31 30.89
N PHE A 833 34.70 14.22 29.97
CA PHE A 833 35.51 14.49 28.78
C PHE A 833 36.37 15.76 28.90
N GLU A 834 36.63 16.27 30.11
CA GLU A 834 37.35 17.54 30.32
C GLU A 834 38.72 17.60 29.63
N ASN A 835 39.47 16.48 29.69
CA ASN A 835 40.79 16.35 29.05
C ASN A 835 40.72 15.80 27.61
N ASN A 836 39.53 15.72 27.03
CA ASN A 836 39.25 15.08 25.75
C ASN A 836 38.62 16.07 24.75
N SER A 837 38.28 15.60 23.55
CA SER A 837 37.68 16.45 22.52
C SER A 837 36.17 16.59 22.75
N LYS A 838 35.69 17.83 22.82
CA LYS A 838 34.28 18.16 22.90
C LYS A 838 33.88 18.89 21.62
N LEU A 839 32.94 18.29 20.88
CA LEU A 839 32.56 18.74 19.55
C LEU A 839 31.07 19.04 19.50
N VAL A 840 30.73 20.13 18.81
CA VAL A 840 29.35 20.43 18.43
C VAL A 840 29.26 20.42 16.91
N LEU A 841 28.36 19.61 16.36
CA LEU A 841 28.06 19.54 14.94
C LEU A 841 26.98 20.56 14.60
N VAL A 842 27.23 21.32 13.55
CA VAL A 842 26.31 22.35 13.07
C VAL A 842 25.27 21.69 12.14
N PRO A 843 23.97 22.04 12.25
CA PRO A 843 22.96 21.52 11.34
C PRO A 843 23.31 21.77 9.88
N LYS A 844 23.08 20.76 9.02
CA LYS A 844 23.19 20.91 7.58
C LYS A 844 21.95 21.60 7.03
N LYS A 845 22.13 22.70 6.27
CA LYS A 845 21.01 23.37 5.59
C LYS A 845 20.71 22.76 4.24
N ARG A 846 21.74 22.38 3.49
CA ARG A 846 21.62 21.77 2.17
C ARG A 846 22.20 20.36 2.20
N PRO A 847 21.64 19.41 1.41
CA PRO A 847 22.22 18.07 1.32
C PRO A 847 23.66 18.08 0.76
N SER A 848 24.00 19.09 -0.05
CA SER A 848 25.34 19.36 -0.60
C SER A 848 26.27 20.12 0.34
N ASP A 849 25.88 20.43 1.57
CA ASP A 849 26.82 20.96 2.55
C ASP A 849 27.68 19.81 3.11
N GLN A 850 28.94 20.09 3.45
CA GLN A 850 29.76 19.18 4.24
C GLN A 850 29.40 19.29 5.72
N ILE A 851 29.77 18.29 6.50
CA ILE A 851 29.68 18.41 7.96
C ILE A 851 30.61 19.50 8.46
N VAL A 852 30.10 20.30 9.39
CA VAL A 852 30.83 21.38 10.05
C VAL A 852 30.83 21.14 11.56
N LEU A 853 32.01 21.28 12.15
CA LEU A 853 32.23 21.27 13.59
C LEU A 853 32.36 22.71 14.09
N GLU A 854 31.73 23.03 15.23
CA GLU A 854 31.99 24.27 15.93
C GLU A 854 33.45 24.33 16.40
N ALA A 855 33.96 25.56 16.48
CA ALA A 855 35.34 25.79 16.86
C ALA A 855 35.62 25.37 18.32
N GLY A 856 34.60 25.44 19.18
CA GLY A 856 34.64 24.90 20.54
C GLY A 856 35.77 25.45 21.39
N ASP A 857 36.42 24.58 22.15
CA ASP A 857 37.54 24.86 23.06
C ASP A 857 38.92 24.97 22.35
N LEU A 858 38.96 25.01 21.02
CA LEU A 858 40.19 24.96 20.25
C LEU A 858 41.11 26.16 20.56
N LEU A 859 40.56 27.35 20.83
CA LEU A 859 41.37 28.51 21.24
C LEU A 859 41.98 28.36 22.63
N GLU A 860 41.26 27.72 23.57
CA GLU A 860 41.80 27.44 24.90
C GLU A 860 42.95 26.43 24.80
N LYS A 861 42.80 25.41 23.94
CA LYS A 861 43.88 24.44 23.63
C LYS A 861 45.09 25.12 23.01
N VAL A 862 44.89 26.00 22.03
CA VAL A 862 45.95 26.83 21.43
C VAL A 862 46.64 27.70 22.49
N THR A 863 45.87 28.28 23.42
CA THR A 863 46.42 29.08 24.53
C THR A 863 47.27 28.24 25.47
N LYS A 864 46.78 27.08 25.90
CA LYS A 864 47.52 26.15 26.77
C LYS A 864 48.78 25.64 26.06
N ALA A 865 48.70 25.31 24.77
CA ALA A 865 49.85 24.88 23.98
C ALA A 865 50.93 25.97 23.86
N MET A 866 50.51 27.24 23.75
CA MET A 866 51.42 28.40 23.79
C MET A 866 52.13 28.54 25.15
N GLU A 867 51.44 28.26 26.26
CA GLU A 867 52.01 28.33 27.62
C GLU A 867 53.04 27.24 27.91
N ILE A 868 52.89 26.05 27.29
CA ILE A 868 53.75 24.89 27.50
C ILE A 868 55.11 24.99 26.76
N GLN A 869 55.36 26.07 25.98
CA GLN A 869 56.65 26.40 25.33
C GLN A 869 57.30 25.28 24.48
N ASN A 870 56.53 24.42 23.82
CA ASN A 870 57.05 23.22 23.14
C ASN A 870 57.26 23.33 21.62
N GLY A 871 57.64 24.52 21.09
CA GLY A 871 58.30 24.68 19.78
C GLY A 871 57.56 24.24 18.50
N ASN A 872 56.39 23.60 18.58
CA ASN A 872 55.63 23.16 17.39
C ASN A 872 54.70 24.27 16.86
N TRP A 873 55.28 25.43 16.54
CA TRP A 873 54.55 26.63 16.09
C TRP A 873 53.69 26.39 14.85
N ARG A 874 54.11 25.45 14.00
CA ARG A 874 53.37 25.07 12.80
C ARG A 874 52.06 24.35 13.14
N GLU A 875 52.07 23.44 14.12
CA GLU A 875 50.86 22.76 14.59
C GLU A 875 49.90 23.77 15.25
N ILE A 876 50.41 24.64 16.12
CA ILE A 876 49.61 25.68 16.79
C ILE A 876 48.99 26.64 15.76
N ALA A 877 49.77 27.04 14.74
CA ALA A 877 49.26 27.85 13.63
C ALA A 877 48.19 27.10 12.81
N GLY A 878 48.38 25.79 12.60
CA GLY A 878 47.39 24.90 12.00
C GLY A 878 46.08 24.92 12.78
N ASP A 879 46.13 24.79 14.10
CA ASP A 879 44.95 24.84 14.98
C ASP A 879 44.25 26.22 14.92
N ILE A 880 44.99 27.32 14.82
CA ILE A 880 44.43 28.66 14.57
C ILE A 880 43.66 28.69 13.24
N ARG A 881 44.25 28.16 12.16
CA ARG A 881 43.56 28.09 10.87
C ARG A 881 42.30 27.24 10.94
N VAL A 882 42.37 26.07 11.59
CA VAL A 882 41.21 25.19 11.82
C VAL A 882 40.13 25.92 12.62
N TRP A 883 40.48 26.72 13.62
CA TRP A 883 39.53 27.54 14.37
C TRP A 883 38.80 28.54 13.46
N ILE A 884 39.50 29.22 12.55
CA ILE A 884 38.88 30.16 11.59
C ILE A 884 37.94 29.42 10.64
N GLU A 885 38.39 28.30 10.07
CA GLU A 885 37.59 27.48 9.15
C GLU A 885 36.31 26.96 9.82
N ARG A 886 36.42 26.44 11.06
CA ARG A 886 35.28 26.00 11.87
C ARG A 886 34.35 27.16 12.22
N THR A 887 34.89 28.30 12.62
CA THR A 887 34.10 29.50 12.96
C THR A 887 33.27 29.99 11.78
N LEU A 888 33.89 30.15 10.61
CA LEU A 888 33.15 30.55 9.39
C LEU A 888 32.16 29.46 8.97
N GLY A 889 32.52 28.19 9.14
CA GLY A 889 31.60 27.07 8.94
C GLY A 889 30.36 27.17 9.82
N THR A 890 30.53 27.44 11.13
CA THR A 890 29.43 27.60 12.09
C THR A 890 28.56 28.78 11.75
N LEU A 891 29.18 29.93 11.47
CA LEU A 891 28.46 31.12 11.01
C LEU A 891 27.66 30.81 9.74
N ASN A 892 28.24 30.11 8.77
CA ASN A 892 27.56 29.69 7.54
C ASN A 892 26.39 28.73 7.80
N GLY A 893 26.57 27.75 8.68
CA GLY A 893 25.51 26.79 9.00
C GLY A 893 24.27 27.44 9.61
N TYR A 894 24.44 28.50 10.41
CA TYR A 894 23.31 29.25 10.98
C TYR A 894 22.86 30.44 10.11
N CYS A 895 23.72 31.00 9.27
CA CYS A 895 23.41 32.11 8.36
C CYS A 895 22.40 31.72 7.26
N PRO A 896 21.30 32.47 7.03
CA PRO A 896 20.32 32.17 5.97
C PRO A 896 20.92 32.08 4.56
N ILE A 897 22.01 32.79 4.29
CA ILE A 897 22.67 32.81 2.98
C ILE A 897 24.01 32.08 3.11
N PRO A 898 24.24 30.98 2.36
CA PRO A 898 25.51 30.27 2.39
C PRO A 898 26.61 31.12 1.74
N PHE A 899 27.80 31.13 2.35
CA PHE A 899 28.94 31.93 1.92
C PHE A 899 30.28 31.18 1.94
N ILE A 900 30.35 29.99 2.57
CA ILE A 900 31.57 29.18 2.59
C ILE A 900 31.91 28.66 1.19
N VAL A 901 33.18 28.82 0.82
CA VAL A 901 33.81 28.17 -0.34
C VAL A 901 34.88 27.22 0.16
N PHE A 902 34.72 25.94 -0.17
CA PHE A 902 35.61 24.87 0.28
C PHE A 902 37.06 25.13 -0.14
N ASN A 903 38.01 24.92 0.79
CA ASN A 903 39.44 25.18 0.62
C ASN A 903 39.83 26.60 0.16
N ASN A 904 38.91 27.57 0.21
CA ASN A 904 39.17 28.96 -0.13
C ASN A 904 38.70 29.88 0.99
N LEU A 905 39.53 29.96 2.02
CA LEU A 905 39.28 30.76 3.21
C LEU A 905 39.13 32.27 2.90
N PRO A 906 40.01 32.91 2.10
CA PRO A 906 39.85 34.32 1.74
C PRO A 906 38.51 34.60 1.04
N LEU A 907 38.12 33.76 0.08
CA LEU A 907 36.85 33.94 -0.63
C LEU A 907 35.63 33.73 0.28
N SER A 908 35.73 32.83 1.25
CA SER A 908 34.67 32.62 2.26
C SER A 908 34.48 33.87 3.13
N ILE A 909 35.57 34.50 3.57
CA ILE A 909 35.54 35.75 4.34
C ILE A 909 34.94 36.88 3.49
N ASP A 910 35.34 36.98 2.22
CA ASP A 910 34.79 37.96 1.28
C ASP A 910 33.31 37.77 1.03
N ASN A 911 32.86 36.54 0.80
CA ASN A 911 31.44 36.24 0.60
C ASN A 911 30.62 36.60 1.84
N TYR A 912 31.12 36.31 3.05
CA TYR A 912 30.44 36.69 4.29
C TYR A 912 30.27 38.21 4.42
N SER A 913 31.30 38.98 4.03
CA SER A 913 31.27 40.45 4.04
C SER A 913 30.27 41.05 3.05
N LYS A 914 30.00 40.34 1.94
CA LYS A 914 29.12 40.79 0.85
C LYS A 914 27.64 40.52 1.09
N ILE A 915 27.28 39.81 2.17
CA ILE A 915 25.87 39.52 2.46
C ILE A 915 25.14 40.82 2.78
N THR A 916 24.05 41.10 2.05
CA THR A 916 23.28 42.36 2.17
C THR A 916 22.06 42.23 3.08
N ASP A 917 21.75 41.03 3.59
CA ASP A 917 20.65 40.83 4.53
C ASP A 917 20.88 41.65 5.80
N ILE A 918 19.98 42.59 6.08
CA ILE A 918 20.10 43.56 7.17
C ILE A 918 20.22 42.90 8.56
N ARG A 919 19.76 41.66 8.71
CA ARG A 919 19.85 40.90 9.97
C ARG A 919 21.25 40.33 10.23
N ILE A 920 22.06 40.21 9.17
CA ILE A 920 23.44 39.68 9.18
C ILE A 920 24.45 40.81 8.98
N ALA A 921 24.10 41.84 8.19
CA ALA A 921 24.92 43.01 7.92
C ALA A 921 25.00 43.92 9.16
N SER A 922 25.65 43.41 10.21
CA SER A 922 25.77 44.02 11.51
C SER A 922 27.21 44.50 11.78
N GLN A 923 27.37 45.42 12.73
CA GLN A 923 28.69 45.84 13.21
C GLN A 923 29.52 44.66 13.75
N ARG A 924 28.85 43.64 14.33
CA ARG A 924 29.52 42.41 14.82
C ARG A 924 30.16 41.65 13.68
N ARG A 925 29.42 41.44 12.58
CA ARG A 925 29.95 40.81 11.35
C ARG A 925 31.16 41.58 10.82
N ASP A 926 31.06 42.89 10.71
CA ASP A 926 32.12 43.71 10.12
C ASP A 926 33.40 43.69 10.97
N LEU A 927 33.26 43.64 12.30
CA LEU A 927 34.37 43.43 13.23
C LEU A 927 35.01 42.04 13.05
N ILE A 928 34.20 40.98 12.91
CA ILE A 928 34.70 39.62 12.62
C ILE A 928 35.49 39.61 11.30
N VAL A 929 34.90 40.13 10.22
CA VAL A 929 35.52 40.17 8.88
C VAL A 929 36.83 40.96 8.90
N SER A 930 36.85 42.15 9.47
CA SER A 930 38.06 42.98 9.54
C SER A 930 39.18 42.32 10.36
N THR A 931 38.82 41.62 11.43
CA THR A 931 39.76 40.84 12.24
C THR A 931 40.37 39.68 11.46
N LEU A 932 39.54 38.91 10.75
CA LEU A 932 39.98 37.78 9.92
C LEU A 932 40.79 38.20 8.69
N LYS A 933 40.64 39.45 8.22
CA LYS A 933 41.46 40.09 7.18
C LYS A 933 42.69 40.82 7.72
N SER A 934 43.01 40.69 9.00
CA SER A 934 44.19 41.33 9.56
C SER A 934 45.48 40.71 9.00
N LYS A 935 46.53 41.53 8.86
CA LYS A 935 47.84 41.09 8.36
C LYS A 935 48.42 39.91 9.16
N SER A 936 48.15 39.86 10.47
CA SER A 936 48.62 38.79 11.35
C SER A 936 48.02 37.43 10.95
N ILE A 937 46.73 37.40 10.60
CA ILE A 937 46.01 36.18 10.19
C ILE A 937 46.38 35.78 8.77
N GLU A 938 46.43 36.74 7.83
CA GLU A 938 46.84 36.50 6.45
C GLU A 938 48.25 35.88 6.37
N ARG A 939 49.18 36.38 7.21
CA ARG A 939 50.54 35.87 7.31
C ARG A 939 50.59 34.40 7.74
N ILE A 940 49.79 33.99 8.74
CA ILE A 940 49.71 32.57 9.16
C ILE A 940 49.14 31.71 8.03
N ILE A 941 48.02 32.13 7.43
CA ILE A 941 47.36 31.38 6.36
C ILE A 941 48.31 31.19 5.17
N HIS A 942 49.00 32.25 4.76
CA HIS A 942 49.99 32.23 3.69
C HIS A 942 51.12 31.24 3.99
N LYS A 943 51.74 31.35 5.18
CA LYS A 943 52.86 30.48 5.57
C LYS A 943 52.47 29.00 5.61
N LEU A 944 51.29 28.69 6.15
CA LEU A 944 50.77 27.32 6.16
C LEU A 944 50.51 26.78 4.74
N HIS A 945 49.98 27.62 3.84
CA HIS A 945 49.69 27.23 2.45
C HIS A 945 50.96 26.94 1.64
N HIS A 946 52.00 27.77 1.82
CA HIS A 946 53.27 27.64 1.09
C HIS A 946 54.31 26.76 1.79
N ASN A 947 53.93 26.03 2.84
CA ASN A 947 54.84 25.23 3.67
C ASN A 947 56.02 26.02 4.26
N GLU A 948 55.89 27.33 4.46
CA GLU A 948 56.91 28.18 5.07
C GLU A 948 57.01 27.95 6.60
N PRO A 949 58.16 28.21 7.22
CA PRO A 949 58.31 28.11 8.67
C PRO A 949 57.48 29.18 9.38
N VAL A 950 56.65 28.73 10.33
CA VAL A 950 55.89 29.60 11.24
C VAL A 950 56.68 29.75 12.54
N ASN A 951 56.77 30.98 13.06
CA ASN A 951 57.49 31.28 14.30
C ASN A 951 56.52 31.73 15.41
N GLU A 952 57.03 31.81 16.63
CA GLU A 952 56.24 32.22 17.81
C GLU A 952 55.57 33.61 17.67
N PRO A 953 56.27 34.68 17.20
CA PRO A 953 55.62 35.98 16.96
C PRO A 953 54.41 35.91 16.04
N ASP A 954 54.49 35.13 14.95
CA ASP A 954 53.37 34.99 14.01
C ASP A 954 52.12 34.44 14.73
N VAL A 955 52.29 33.36 15.51
CA VAL A 955 51.22 32.69 16.27
C VAL A 955 50.68 33.58 17.38
N ARG A 956 51.57 34.23 18.13
CA ARG A 956 51.21 35.12 19.25
C ARG A 956 50.39 36.31 18.77
N ASP A 957 50.80 36.95 17.67
CA ASP A 957 50.09 38.08 17.08
C ASP A 957 48.69 37.67 16.59
N ALA A 958 48.58 36.53 15.90
CA ALA A 958 47.29 36.03 15.42
C ALA A 958 46.36 35.63 16.56
N LEU A 959 46.87 34.94 17.58
CA LEU A 959 46.07 34.53 18.74
C LEU A 959 45.54 35.74 19.50
N LYS A 960 46.35 36.79 19.67
CA LYS A 960 45.92 38.04 20.30
C LYS A 960 44.72 38.66 19.57
N VAL A 961 44.84 38.78 18.25
CA VAL A 961 43.81 39.36 17.38
C VAL A 961 42.52 38.52 17.41
N ILE A 962 42.63 37.19 17.43
CA ILE A 962 41.45 36.31 17.52
C ILE A 962 40.77 36.43 18.89
N LYS A 963 41.52 36.46 19.99
CA LYS A 963 40.94 36.59 21.34
C LYS A 963 40.15 37.89 21.52
N GLU A 964 40.57 38.97 20.85
CA GLU A 964 39.84 40.24 20.88
C GLU A 964 38.45 40.14 20.21
N VAL A 965 38.26 39.25 19.24
CA VAL A 965 36.98 39.08 18.51
C VAL A 965 36.16 37.86 18.95
N GLU A 966 36.71 36.95 19.75
CA GLU A 966 36.07 35.71 20.18
C GLU A 966 34.68 35.95 20.82
N LYS A 967 34.57 36.92 21.72
CA LYS A 967 33.29 37.30 22.34
C LYS A 967 32.27 37.76 21.29
N THR A 968 32.73 38.53 20.29
CA THR A 968 31.89 39.00 19.19
C THR A 968 31.42 37.84 18.30
N VAL A 969 32.31 36.89 18.00
CA VAL A 969 31.98 35.65 17.26
C VAL A 969 30.91 34.85 18.00
N ASN A 970 31.07 34.62 19.29
CA ASN A 970 30.10 33.86 20.09
C ASN A 970 28.73 34.55 20.13
N ASN A 971 28.70 35.88 20.27
CA ASN A 971 27.47 36.67 20.22
C ASN A 971 26.79 36.62 18.83
N GLU A 972 27.58 36.62 17.76
CA GLU A 972 27.07 36.48 16.39
C GLU A 972 26.50 35.07 16.14
N ILE A 973 27.21 34.01 16.59
CA ILE A 973 26.71 32.64 16.52
C ILE A 973 25.40 32.48 17.29
N ALA A 974 25.32 32.97 18.53
CA ALA A 974 24.10 32.90 19.35
C ALA A 974 22.91 33.62 18.69
N TRP A 975 23.17 34.78 18.07
CA TRP A 975 22.19 35.52 17.30
C TRP A 975 21.73 34.75 16.06
N LEU A 976 22.66 34.20 15.27
CA LEU A 976 22.34 33.42 14.07
C LEU A 976 21.60 32.10 14.43
N LYS A 977 21.96 31.44 15.54
CA LYS A 977 21.23 30.29 16.09
C LYS A 977 19.77 30.66 16.38
N THR A 978 19.55 31.82 17.02
CA THR A 978 18.21 32.34 17.29
C THR A 978 17.43 32.57 15.99
N LEU A 979 18.03 33.26 15.02
CA LEU A 979 17.42 33.49 13.69
C LEU A 979 17.11 32.18 12.96
N HIS A 980 18.01 31.20 13.01
CA HIS A 980 17.82 29.89 12.41
C HIS A 980 16.66 29.11 13.04
N ASN A 981 16.56 29.13 14.38
CA ASN A 981 15.45 28.51 15.11
C ASN A 981 14.11 29.20 14.80
N HIS A 982 14.09 30.52 14.62
CA HIS A 982 12.92 31.23 14.14
C HIS A 982 12.52 30.79 12.73
N ALA A 983 13.49 30.64 11.82
CA ALA A 983 13.25 30.16 10.46
C ALA A 983 12.67 28.74 10.42
N ILE A 984 13.25 27.79 11.15
CA ILE A 984 12.77 26.39 11.21
C ILE A 984 11.34 26.32 11.75
N ARG A 985 10.99 27.15 12.73
CA ARG A 985 9.65 27.16 13.35
C ARG A 985 8.59 27.88 12.50
N HIS A 986 8.92 28.28 11.26
CA HIS A 986 8.09 29.18 10.43
C HIS A 986 7.69 30.48 11.16
N ARG A 987 8.49 30.92 12.13
CA ARG A 987 8.32 32.17 12.88
C ARG A 987 9.21 33.27 12.32
N GLN A 988 9.62 33.14 11.05
CA GLN A 988 10.50 34.10 10.40
C GLN A 988 9.65 35.28 9.95
N VAL A 989 9.77 36.39 10.67
CA VAL A 989 9.07 37.61 10.31
C VAL A 989 10.02 38.52 9.57
N HIS A 990 9.58 38.95 8.41
CA HIS A 990 10.30 39.93 7.61
C HIS A 990 9.95 41.31 8.16
N ASP A 991 10.95 42.07 8.62
CA ASP A 991 10.74 43.47 8.97
C ASP A 991 10.27 44.22 7.71
N GLY A 992 8.99 44.60 7.70
CA GLY A 992 8.37 45.41 6.67
C GLY A 992 8.45 46.91 6.98
N ASN A 993 8.41 47.73 5.94
CA ASN A 993 8.34 49.19 6.07
C ASN A 993 7.11 49.64 6.88
N LYS A 994 7.31 50.61 7.78
CA LYS A 994 6.25 51.19 8.63
C LYS A 994 5.10 51.77 7.79
N ILE A 995 3.92 51.17 7.85
CA ILE A 995 2.66 51.82 7.43
C ILE A 995 2.05 52.52 8.65
N VAL A 996 1.60 53.76 8.47
CA VAL A 996 1.00 54.58 9.53
C VAL A 996 -0.40 54.05 9.86
N LEU A 997 -0.56 53.41 11.02
CA LEU A 997 -1.86 52.98 11.55
C LEU A 997 -2.58 54.19 12.20
N ASN A 998 -3.86 54.39 11.86
CA ASN A 998 -4.65 55.47 12.45
C ASN A 998 -5.04 55.12 13.89
N ASN A 999 -4.62 56.00 14.78
CA ASN A 999 -4.76 55.88 16.21
C ASN A 999 -6.10 56.47 16.66
N VAL A 1000 -7.11 55.64 16.93
CA VAL A 1000 -8.41 56.12 17.44
C VAL A 1000 -8.57 55.78 18.92
N SER A 1001 -9.13 56.72 19.68
CA SER A 1001 -9.37 56.64 21.13
C SER A 1001 -10.44 55.60 21.47
N PHE A 1002 -10.11 54.64 22.34
CA PHE A 1002 -11.08 53.82 23.06
C PHE A 1002 -11.73 54.69 24.15
N LYS A 1003 -12.71 55.52 23.76
CA LYS A 1003 -13.40 56.42 24.71
C LYS A 1003 -14.14 55.62 25.77
N LYS A 1004 -13.54 55.41 26.97
CA LYS A 1004 -14.25 55.55 28.28
C LYS A 1004 -13.45 55.21 29.55
N GLN A 1005 -12.20 54.74 29.50
CA GLN A 1005 -11.47 54.44 30.75
C GLN A 1005 -9.98 54.65 30.61
N GLU A 1006 -9.54 55.88 30.80
CA GLU A 1006 -8.12 56.23 30.93
C GLU A 1006 -7.70 56.08 32.39
N VAL A 1007 -6.54 55.50 32.64
CA VAL A 1007 -6.00 55.31 33.99
C VAL A 1007 -5.22 56.57 34.39
N GLU A 1008 -5.62 57.27 35.45
CA GLU A 1008 -4.91 58.45 35.99
C GLU A 1008 -4.11 58.11 37.26
N LYS A 1009 -3.32 57.03 37.21
CA LYS A 1009 -2.54 56.53 38.37
C LYS A 1009 -1.07 56.36 38.01
N ASN A 1010 -0.19 56.62 38.96
CA ASN A 1010 1.21 56.20 38.90
C ASN A 1010 1.38 55.00 39.83
N ILE A 1011 2.14 53.99 39.39
CA ILE A 1011 2.51 52.85 40.22
C ILE A 1011 3.93 53.09 40.75
N GLN A 1012 4.10 53.03 42.06
CA GLN A 1012 5.42 53.03 42.66
C GLN A 1012 6.09 51.68 42.42
N VAL A 1013 7.18 51.67 41.67
CA VAL A 1013 8.07 50.52 41.47
C VAL A 1013 9.15 50.61 42.52
N ILE A 1014 9.00 49.79 43.54
CA ILE A 1014 9.72 49.97 44.80
C ILE A 1014 10.93 49.02 44.93
N ARG A 1015 11.08 48.01 44.06
CA ARG A 1015 11.96 46.83 44.27
C ARG A 1015 12.45 46.17 42.97
N LYS A 1016 13.58 45.45 43.03
CA LYS A 1016 14.00 44.42 42.03
C LYS A 1016 14.03 43.04 42.70
N ALA A 1017 13.40 42.01 42.13
CA ALA A 1017 13.39 40.66 42.69
C ALA A 1017 13.79 39.59 41.65
N ALA A 1018 14.74 38.72 42.02
CA ALA A 1018 15.05 37.50 41.30
C ALA A 1018 14.20 36.35 41.87
N ALA A 1019 13.86 35.34 41.07
CA ALA A 1019 13.16 34.16 41.60
C ALA A 1019 14.12 33.00 41.99
N ALA A 1020 15.43 33.21 41.87
CA ALA A 1020 16.48 32.24 42.19
C ALA A 1020 17.15 32.51 43.56
N HIS A 1021 17.59 31.43 44.21
CA HIS A 1021 18.20 31.38 45.57
C HIS A 1021 19.71 31.71 45.60
N ASN A 1022 20.29 32.17 44.50
CA ASN A 1022 21.73 32.34 44.31
C ASN A 1022 22.33 33.60 44.96
N GLY A 1023 21.72 34.11 46.04
CA GLY A 1023 22.31 35.15 46.89
C GLY A 1023 22.51 36.51 46.22
N GLN A 1024 21.98 36.74 45.02
CA GLN A 1024 21.89 38.10 44.46
C GLN A 1024 20.73 38.82 45.15
N GLY A 1025 21.03 39.41 46.30
CA GLY A 1025 20.08 40.13 47.13
C GLY A 1025 19.29 41.20 46.38
N ILE A 1026 18.11 41.48 46.93
CA ILE A 1026 17.15 42.48 46.49
C ILE A 1026 17.63 43.85 46.93
N ASP A 1027 17.68 44.78 45.98
CA ASP A 1027 17.90 46.18 46.26
C ASP A 1027 16.52 46.81 46.58
N TRP A 1028 16.33 47.13 47.86
CA TRP A 1028 15.10 47.68 48.41
C TRP A 1028 15.03 49.22 48.34
N ASP A 1029 16.08 49.87 47.83
CA ASP A 1029 16.23 51.33 47.86
C ASP A 1029 15.80 52.02 46.56
N ILE A 1030 15.38 51.27 45.53
CA ILE A 1030 14.99 51.80 44.22
C ILE A 1030 13.50 52.18 44.23
N ASN A 1031 13.21 53.47 44.36
CA ASN A 1031 11.88 54.04 44.12
C ASN A 1031 11.81 54.69 42.73
N GLU A 1032 11.25 54.00 41.75
CA GLU A 1032 10.86 54.56 40.45
C GLU A 1032 9.34 54.73 40.40
N GLU A 1033 8.84 55.82 39.79
CA GLU A 1033 7.40 55.92 39.47
C GLU A 1033 7.17 55.50 38.01
N TYR A 1034 6.25 54.55 37.83
CA TYR A 1034 5.79 54.13 36.51
C TYR A 1034 4.41 54.73 36.23
N SER A 1035 4.34 55.68 35.31
CA SER A 1035 3.08 56.37 35.01
C SER A 1035 2.17 55.51 34.13
N LEU A 1036 0.93 55.31 34.57
CA LEU A 1036 -0.12 54.71 33.76
C LEU A 1036 -1.01 55.73 33.04
N VAL A 1037 -0.71 57.03 33.19
CA VAL A 1037 -1.50 58.13 32.61
C VAL A 1037 -1.65 57.97 31.10
N GLY A 1038 -2.90 57.97 30.63
CA GLY A 1038 -3.25 57.84 29.20
C GLY A 1038 -3.32 56.39 28.69
N ASN A 1039 -3.10 55.38 29.54
CA ASN A 1039 -3.37 53.99 29.19
C ASN A 1039 -4.85 53.66 29.37
N SER A 1040 -5.35 52.67 28.62
CA SER A 1040 -6.74 52.21 28.71
C SER A 1040 -6.84 50.79 29.24
N ILE A 1041 -7.97 50.43 29.85
CA ILE A 1041 -8.20 49.06 30.34
C ILE A 1041 -9.31 48.38 29.53
N VAL A 1042 -9.10 47.13 29.16
CA VAL A 1042 -10.11 46.26 28.54
C VAL A 1042 -10.21 44.93 29.26
N HIS A 1043 -11.34 44.25 29.12
CA HIS A 1043 -11.62 42.97 29.76
C HIS A 1043 -11.47 41.82 28.77
N ILE A 1044 -10.86 40.70 29.20
CA ILE A 1044 -10.61 39.53 28.38
C ILE A 1044 -11.86 38.65 28.35
N SER A 1045 -12.45 38.50 27.17
CA SER A 1045 -13.69 37.73 26.95
C SER A 1045 -13.46 36.40 26.23
N SER A 1046 -12.21 36.03 25.94
CA SER A 1046 -11.86 34.77 25.27
C SER A 1046 -10.57 34.15 25.81
N ASP A 1047 -10.35 32.88 25.48
CA ASP A 1047 -9.10 32.16 25.78
C ASP A 1047 -8.03 32.32 24.69
N ALA A 1048 -8.16 33.31 23.79
CA ALA A 1048 -7.28 33.52 22.63
C ALA A 1048 -5.79 33.73 22.99
N ILE A 1049 -5.50 34.25 24.18
CA ILE A 1049 -4.14 34.54 24.65
C ILE A 1049 -3.74 33.76 25.91
N SER A 1050 -4.50 32.75 26.32
CA SER A 1050 -4.14 31.89 27.46
C SER A 1050 -2.87 31.07 27.14
N PRO A 1051 -1.90 30.85 28.05
CA PRO A 1051 -1.92 31.20 29.47
C PRO A 1051 -1.43 32.61 29.79
N ILE A 1052 -1.09 33.43 28.78
CA ILE A 1052 -0.52 34.77 28.99
C ILE A 1052 -1.54 35.67 29.71
N GLY A 1053 -2.77 35.71 29.22
CA GLY A 1053 -3.93 36.29 29.90
C GLY A 1053 -5.07 35.29 29.95
N GLN A 1054 -5.71 35.17 31.11
CA GLN A 1054 -6.83 34.24 31.31
C GLN A 1054 -8.18 34.91 31.03
N TYR A 1055 -9.16 34.11 30.63
CA TYR A 1055 -10.54 34.55 30.50
C TYR A 1055 -11.04 35.21 31.79
N GLY A 1056 -11.68 36.38 31.67
CA GLY A 1056 -12.18 37.16 32.80
C GLY A 1056 -11.16 38.10 33.46
N GLN A 1057 -9.89 38.09 33.03
CA GLN A 1057 -8.88 39.06 33.48
C GLN A 1057 -8.96 40.39 32.72
N TYR A 1058 -8.20 41.39 33.15
CA TYR A 1058 -8.12 42.69 32.49
C TYR A 1058 -6.77 42.91 31.82
N LEU A 1059 -6.76 43.67 30.74
CA LEU A 1059 -5.57 44.08 30.00
C LEU A 1059 -5.38 45.57 30.12
N LEU A 1060 -4.12 45.96 30.26
CA LEU A 1060 -3.70 47.35 30.13
C LEU A 1060 -3.22 47.58 28.70
N LEU A 1061 -3.85 48.53 28.02
CA LEU A 1061 -3.54 48.96 26.66
C LEU A 1061 -2.70 50.23 26.71
N GLY A 1062 -1.63 50.26 25.91
CA GLY A 1062 -0.72 51.40 25.86
C GLY A 1062 -1.39 52.67 25.34
N ASN A 1063 -0.86 53.83 25.73
CA ASN A 1063 -1.28 55.10 25.16
C ASN A 1063 -1.22 55.06 23.62
N VAL A 1064 -2.05 55.89 23.01
CA VAL A 1064 -2.19 56.13 21.58
C VAL A 1064 -0.84 56.21 20.87
N GLU A 1065 0.15 56.86 21.45
CA GLU A 1065 1.47 57.04 20.84
C GLU A 1065 2.28 55.74 20.67
N ILE A 1066 1.91 54.66 21.37
CA ILE A 1066 2.62 53.37 21.33
C ILE A 1066 2.08 52.49 20.20
N GLN A 1067 2.78 52.52 19.06
CA GLN A 1067 2.48 51.66 17.91
C GLN A 1067 2.88 50.19 18.18
N PRO A 1068 2.06 49.20 17.79
CA PRO A 1068 2.40 47.79 17.92
C PRO A 1068 3.50 47.39 16.93
N LYS A 1069 4.42 46.51 17.37
CA LYS A 1069 5.43 45.85 16.55
C LYS A 1069 5.02 44.41 16.26
N ASN A 1070 5.62 43.82 15.23
CA ASN A 1070 5.43 42.40 14.92
C ASN A 1070 5.75 41.51 16.12
N GLY A 1071 4.79 40.66 16.49
CA GLY A 1071 4.82 39.75 17.62
C GLY A 1071 4.20 40.30 18.91
N ASP A 1072 3.88 41.60 18.97
CA ASP A 1072 3.19 42.21 20.12
C ASP A 1072 1.78 41.65 20.28
N LEU A 1073 1.31 41.57 21.52
CA LEU A 1073 -0.11 41.35 21.80
C LEU A 1073 -0.86 42.66 21.58
N VAL A 1074 -2.00 42.58 20.89
CA VAL A 1074 -2.82 43.75 20.58
C VAL A 1074 -4.29 43.50 20.89
N ALA A 1075 -4.96 44.55 21.36
CA ALA A 1075 -6.40 44.69 21.21
C ALA A 1075 -6.67 45.32 19.85
N PHE A 1076 -7.33 44.58 18.98
CA PHE A 1076 -7.60 44.96 17.60
C PHE A 1076 -9.11 45.05 17.37
N GLU A 1077 -9.55 46.07 16.65
CA GLU A 1077 -10.92 46.26 16.22
C GLU A 1077 -10.97 46.52 14.73
N THR A 1078 -11.70 45.67 14.01
CA THR A 1078 -11.89 45.79 12.57
C THR A 1078 -12.95 46.85 12.21
N PRO A 1079 -13.02 47.30 10.94
CA PRO A 1079 -14.03 48.26 10.50
C PRO A 1079 -15.49 47.80 10.69
N ASP A 1080 -15.74 46.48 10.74
CA ASP A 1080 -17.03 45.86 11.05
C ASP A 1080 -17.28 45.69 12.57
N LEU A 1081 -16.52 46.40 13.41
CA LEU A 1081 -16.62 46.42 14.88
C LEU A 1081 -16.33 45.08 15.56
N LYS A 1082 -15.67 44.13 14.89
CA LYS A 1082 -15.23 42.89 15.55
C LYS A 1082 -13.96 43.11 16.34
N LYS A 1083 -13.95 42.58 17.56
CA LYS A 1083 -12.88 42.75 18.53
C LYS A 1083 -12.06 41.48 18.68
N TYR A 1084 -10.78 41.59 18.38
CA TYR A 1084 -9.80 40.51 18.47
C TYR A 1084 -8.71 40.86 19.47
N LEU A 1085 -8.24 39.85 20.19
CA LEU A 1085 -7.17 39.94 21.16
C LEU A 1085 -6.11 38.88 20.82
N ARG A 1086 -5.07 39.29 20.09
CA ARG A 1086 -4.19 38.37 19.36
C ARG A 1086 -2.77 38.93 19.23
N ARG A 1087 -1.83 38.10 18.77
CA ARG A 1087 -0.52 38.56 18.30
C ARG A 1087 -0.66 39.26 16.97
N PHE A 1088 -0.06 40.43 16.88
CA PHE A 1088 -0.03 41.27 15.69
C PHE A 1088 1.16 40.94 14.82
N TRP A 1089 0.91 40.75 13.53
CA TRP A 1089 1.94 40.69 12.50
C TRP A 1089 1.52 41.55 11.32
N GLN A 1090 2.50 42.18 10.67
CA GLN A 1090 2.30 43.01 9.49
C GLN A 1090 3.31 42.59 8.42
N GLU A 1091 2.80 42.27 7.24
CA GLU A 1091 3.55 41.88 6.05
C GLU A 1091 3.98 43.09 5.20
N GLN A 1092 4.92 42.87 4.27
CA GLN A 1092 5.45 43.94 3.40
C GLN A 1092 4.39 44.59 2.50
N ASP A 1093 3.35 43.86 2.14
CA ASP A 1093 2.22 44.35 1.33
C ASP A 1093 1.18 45.13 2.15
N GLY A 1094 1.40 45.25 3.47
CA GLY A 1094 0.51 45.92 4.40
C GLY A 1094 -0.59 45.02 4.99
N THR A 1095 -0.63 43.74 4.64
CA THR A 1095 -1.56 42.77 5.25
C THR A 1095 -1.26 42.61 6.73
N ILE A 1096 -2.29 42.74 7.57
CA ILE A 1096 -2.21 42.51 9.01
C ILE A 1096 -2.69 41.09 9.30
N ILE A 1097 -1.89 40.32 10.03
CA ILE A 1097 -2.22 38.96 10.47
C ILE A 1097 -2.37 38.96 11.99
N LEU A 1098 -3.49 38.43 12.47
CA LEU A 1098 -3.83 38.32 13.89
C LEU A 1098 -3.87 36.85 14.32
N GLU A 1099 -2.90 36.42 15.11
CA GLU A 1099 -2.69 35.03 15.51
C GLU A 1099 -3.04 34.80 17.00
N GLY A 1100 -3.76 33.72 17.32
CA GLY A 1100 -4.00 33.35 18.72
C GLY A 1100 -2.70 32.94 19.41
N ALA A 1101 -2.53 33.32 20.68
CA ALA A 1101 -1.37 32.95 21.46
C ALA A 1101 -1.58 31.70 22.33
N ASN A 1102 -2.73 31.02 22.20
CA ASN A 1102 -3.07 29.84 22.99
C ASN A 1102 -2.51 28.52 22.41
N PRO A 1103 -1.54 27.87 23.09
CA PRO A 1103 -0.94 26.64 22.61
C PRO A 1103 -1.83 25.40 22.81
N THR A 1104 -2.79 25.47 23.74
CA THR A 1104 -3.69 24.33 24.06
C THR A 1104 -4.93 24.32 23.17
N LYS A 1105 -5.33 25.48 22.66
CA LYS A 1105 -6.48 25.66 21.77
C LYS A 1105 -6.11 26.66 20.67
N PRO A 1106 -5.55 26.19 19.55
CA PRO A 1106 -5.09 27.08 18.49
C PRO A 1106 -6.27 27.81 17.83
N PHE A 1107 -6.13 29.13 17.68
CA PHE A 1107 -7.11 29.97 16.97
C PHE A 1107 -6.65 30.17 15.53
N LYS A 1108 -7.58 30.07 14.56
CA LYS A 1108 -7.27 30.32 13.16
C LYS A 1108 -6.78 31.76 12.97
N PRO A 1109 -5.62 32.01 12.33
CA PRO A 1109 -5.16 33.36 12.03
C PRO A 1109 -6.19 34.15 11.23
N ILE A 1110 -6.31 35.45 11.52
CA ILE A 1110 -7.20 36.36 10.80
C ILE A 1110 -6.34 37.31 9.98
N TYR A 1111 -6.70 37.44 8.70
CA TYR A 1111 -6.03 38.31 7.75
C TYR A 1111 -6.91 39.53 7.53
N VAL A 1112 -6.35 40.71 7.76
CA VAL A 1112 -7.02 42.00 7.64
C VAL A 1112 -6.22 42.86 6.67
N ASN A 1113 -6.86 43.27 5.57
CA ASN A 1113 -6.26 44.24 4.66
C ASN A 1113 -6.17 45.61 5.35
N SER A 1114 -5.16 46.41 5.03
CA SER A 1114 -4.81 47.69 5.68
C SER A 1114 -5.86 48.82 5.50
N GLY A 1115 -7.10 48.60 5.94
CA GLY A 1115 -8.15 49.61 6.09
C GLY A 1115 -8.05 50.35 7.44
N LYS A 1116 -8.98 51.27 7.71
CA LYS A 1116 -9.08 51.99 9.00
C LYS A 1116 -9.44 51.00 10.13
N CYS A 1117 -8.43 50.35 10.71
CA CYS A 1117 -8.58 49.47 11.86
C CYS A 1117 -8.04 50.17 13.11
N ASN A 1118 -8.63 49.89 14.28
CA ASN A 1118 -8.12 50.41 15.55
C ASN A 1118 -7.27 49.33 16.20
N VAL A 1119 -6.06 49.69 16.60
CA VAL A 1119 -5.15 48.76 17.26
C VAL A 1119 -4.45 49.44 18.42
N ARG A 1120 -4.37 48.74 19.55
CA ARG A 1120 -3.57 49.14 20.71
C ARG A 1120 -2.71 47.99 21.16
N ARG A 1121 -1.45 48.30 21.44
CA ARG A 1121 -0.52 47.37 22.07
C ARG A 1121 -0.98 47.06 23.49
N VAL A 1122 -1.00 45.78 23.85
CA VAL A 1122 -1.16 45.32 25.22
C VAL A 1122 0.16 45.53 25.95
N ILE A 1123 0.15 46.32 27.00
CA ILE A 1123 1.32 46.69 27.79
C ILE A 1123 1.30 46.08 29.20
N GLY A 1124 0.26 45.32 29.53
CA GLY A 1124 0.18 44.61 30.80
C GLY A 1124 -1.12 43.82 30.95
N ILE A 1125 -1.15 42.99 31.99
CA ILE A 1125 -2.29 42.15 32.36
C ILE A 1125 -2.51 42.30 33.86
N LEU A 1126 -3.75 42.55 34.24
CA LEU A 1126 -4.18 42.68 35.63
C LEU A 1126 -4.94 41.41 36.00
N TYR A 1127 -4.51 40.72 37.05
CA TYR A 1127 -5.03 39.40 37.45
C TYR A 1127 -6.35 39.46 38.23
N LYS A 1128 -7.04 40.61 38.20
CA LYS A 1128 -8.41 40.73 38.68
C LYS A 1128 -9.33 39.90 37.77
N GLN A 1129 -10.03 38.91 38.33
CA GLN A 1129 -11.01 38.12 37.59
C GLN A 1129 -12.43 38.63 37.87
N ASP A 1130 -13.13 39.06 36.82
CA ASP A 1130 -14.56 39.38 36.83
C ASP A 1130 -15.26 38.53 35.75
N GLN A 1131 -16.55 38.22 35.92
CA GLN A 1131 -17.31 37.47 34.90
C GLN A 1131 -17.57 38.33 33.66
N PRO A 1132 -17.04 38.00 32.47
CA PRO A 1132 -17.31 38.77 31.26
C PRO A 1132 -18.73 38.50 30.76
N ASN A 1133 -19.31 39.48 30.08
CA ASN A 1133 -20.54 39.26 29.30
C ASN A 1133 -20.20 38.34 28.11
N HIS A 1134 -20.91 37.22 27.99
CA HIS A 1134 -20.75 36.26 26.90
C HIS A 1134 -21.21 36.84 25.56
N ASN A 1135 -20.35 37.63 24.92
CA ASN A 1135 -20.47 38.03 23.53
C ASN A 1135 -19.36 37.33 22.72
N ASN A 1136 -19.59 37.08 21.43
CA ASN A 1136 -18.62 36.43 20.52
C ASN A 1136 -17.35 37.28 20.21
N GLU A 1137 -17.00 38.22 21.08
CA GLU A 1137 -15.86 39.14 20.98
C GLU A 1137 -14.71 38.64 21.86
N GLU A 1138 -13.45 38.86 21.46
CA GLU A 1138 -12.30 38.37 22.22
C GLU A 1138 -11.92 39.26 23.42
N TRP A 1139 -12.35 40.53 23.41
CA TRP A 1139 -12.21 41.50 24.50
C TRP A 1139 -13.42 42.46 24.55
N SER A 1140 -13.69 43.06 25.72
CA SER A 1140 -14.80 44.00 25.92
C SER A 1140 -14.43 45.21 26.79
N LEU A 1141 -15.27 46.24 26.78
CA LEU A 1141 -15.17 47.40 27.67
C LEU A 1141 -16.10 47.17 28.88
N ASN A 1142 -15.59 46.49 29.91
CA ASN A 1142 -16.27 46.37 31.20
C ASN A 1142 -15.68 47.39 32.19
N GLY A 1143 -16.53 48.00 33.02
CA GLY A 1143 -16.10 49.02 33.98
C GLY A 1143 -15.07 48.47 34.97
N PHE A 1144 -13.84 48.95 34.88
CA PHE A 1144 -12.79 48.73 35.88
C PHE A 1144 -12.92 49.75 37.02
N SER A 1145 -12.59 49.40 38.27
CA SER A 1145 -12.63 50.37 39.38
C SER A 1145 -11.21 50.92 39.61
N ASP A 1146 -11.03 52.24 39.53
CA ASP A 1146 -9.72 52.88 39.71
C ASP A 1146 -9.10 52.61 41.08
N ASN A 1147 -9.93 52.31 42.09
CA ASN A 1147 -9.49 51.97 43.44
C ASN A 1147 -8.77 50.61 43.50
N TRP A 1148 -8.74 49.83 42.41
CA TRP A 1148 -7.97 48.58 42.36
C TRP A 1148 -6.46 48.82 42.46
N PHE A 1149 -5.99 49.93 41.90
CA PHE A 1149 -4.58 50.34 41.97
C PHE A 1149 -4.18 50.85 43.37
N ASP A 1150 -5.15 51.12 44.24
CA ASP A 1150 -4.87 51.50 45.61
C ASP A 1150 -4.20 50.30 46.32
N ASP A 1151 -3.03 50.56 46.92
CA ASP A 1151 -2.12 49.58 47.55
C ASP A 1151 -1.38 48.62 46.60
N ILE A 1152 -1.38 48.86 45.29
CA ILE A 1152 -0.55 48.11 44.32
C ILE A 1152 0.84 48.73 44.19
N LEU A 1153 1.85 47.87 44.27
CA LEU A 1153 3.26 48.24 44.12
C LEU A 1153 3.88 47.46 42.94
N GLY A 1154 4.88 48.03 42.29
CA GLY A 1154 5.64 47.39 41.23
C GLY A 1154 6.92 46.76 41.73
N VAL A 1155 7.28 45.58 41.21
CA VAL A 1155 8.58 44.94 41.43
C VAL A 1155 9.18 44.54 40.09
N ARG A 1156 10.42 44.91 39.82
CA ARG A 1156 11.11 44.55 38.58
C ARG A 1156 11.67 43.14 38.68
N VAL A 1157 11.38 42.30 37.70
CA VAL A 1157 11.86 40.93 37.61
C VAL A 1157 13.34 40.91 37.22
N LYS A 1158 14.11 40.03 37.84
CA LYS A 1158 15.53 39.80 37.52
C LYS A 1158 15.75 38.33 37.15
N GLY A 1159 16.31 38.06 35.98
CA GLY A 1159 16.53 36.72 35.42
C GLY A 1159 15.31 36.13 34.69
N THR A 1160 15.40 34.84 34.35
CA THR A 1160 14.45 34.06 33.52
C THR A 1160 13.41 33.28 34.32
N SER A 1161 13.47 33.35 35.64
CA SER A 1161 12.80 32.43 36.55
C SER A 1161 11.28 32.65 36.70
N LEU A 1162 10.75 33.75 36.17
CA LEU A 1162 9.30 34.03 36.08
C LEU A 1162 8.74 33.79 34.66
N GLU A 1163 9.55 33.26 33.73
CA GLU A 1163 9.06 32.87 32.41
C GLU A 1163 8.07 31.69 32.51
N PRO A 1164 7.00 31.64 31.69
CA PRO A 1164 6.66 32.56 30.62
C PRO A 1164 5.82 33.78 31.07
N ILE A 1165 5.60 33.97 32.38
CA ILE A 1165 4.69 34.98 32.93
C ILE A 1165 5.27 36.40 32.79
N ALA A 1166 6.55 36.58 33.16
CA ALA A 1166 7.28 37.83 32.98
C ALA A 1166 8.75 37.55 32.67
N ARG A 1167 9.37 38.42 31.88
CA ARG A 1167 10.80 38.36 31.50
C ARG A 1167 11.66 39.23 32.41
N ASP A 1168 12.97 39.00 32.36
CA ASP A 1168 13.97 39.88 32.94
C ASP A 1168 13.70 41.35 32.57
N GLY A 1169 13.74 42.23 33.57
CA GLY A 1169 13.51 43.68 33.41
C GLY A 1169 12.04 44.14 33.43
N GLN A 1170 11.06 43.24 33.29
CA GLN A 1170 9.63 43.57 33.34
C GLN A 1170 9.14 43.86 34.76
N ILE A 1171 8.00 44.55 34.90
CA ILE A 1171 7.45 44.92 36.22
C ILE A 1171 6.27 44.02 36.54
N ILE A 1172 6.32 43.34 37.68
CA ILE A 1172 5.15 42.66 38.24
C ILE A 1172 4.43 43.57 39.23
N LEU A 1173 3.11 43.45 39.28
CA LEU A 1173 2.25 44.19 40.20
C LEU A 1173 1.97 43.31 41.40
N ILE A 1174 2.20 43.84 42.60
CA ILE A 1174 2.00 43.12 43.85
C ILE A 1174 1.10 43.90 44.81
N LYS A 1175 0.32 43.17 45.61
CA LYS A 1175 -0.49 43.75 46.69
C LYS A 1175 -0.03 43.22 48.04
N LYS A 1176 0.19 44.11 49.00
CA LYS A 1176 0.56 43.71 50.37
C LYS A 1176 -0.65 43.15 51.10
N PHE A 1177 -0.49 42.03 51.78
CA PHE A 1177 -1.51 41.47 52.66
C PHE A 1177 -0.89 40.86 53.92
N ASP A 1178 -1.73 40.52 54.91
CA ASP A 1178 -1.29 39.88 56.16
C ASP A 1178 -0.90 38.41 55.93
N VAL A 1179 0.37 38.11 56.19
CA VAL A 1179 1.09 36.88 55.81
C VAL A 1179 0.41 35.61 56.33
N LYS A 1180 -0.13 35.63 57.55
CA LYS A 1180 -0.54 34.40 58.25
C LYS A 1180 -1.92 33.87 57.88
N THR A 1181 -2.79 34.70 57.27
CA THR A 1181 -4.21 34.34 57.07
C THR A 1181 -4.66 34.34 55.61
N LYS A 1182 -3.79 34.73 54.67
CA LYS A 1182 -4.19 35.03 53.29
C LYS A 1182 -3.34 34.39 52.19
N ILE A 1183 -2.23 33.71 52.50
CA ILE A 1183 -1.59 32.85 51.49
C ILE A 1183 -2.57 31.70 51.20
N LYS A 1184 -2.84 31.45 49.92
CA LYS A 1184 -3.67 30.34 49.45
C LYS A 1184 -2.81 29.27 48.80
N ASP A 1185 -3.31 28.04 48.77
CA ASP A 1185 -2.69 27.00 47.96
C ASP A 1185 -2.73 27.39 46.48
N ASP A 1186 -1.66 27.10 45.76
CA ASP A 1186 -1.40 27.46 44.35
C ASP A 1186 -1.22 28.97 44.07
N MET A 1187 -1.03 29.78 45.11
CA MET A 1187 -0.89 31.23 44.99
C MET A 1187 0.49 31.64 44.43
N LEU A 1188 0.50 32.57 43.48
CA LEU A 1188 1.72 33.26 43.04
C LEU A 1188 2.01 34.44 43.96
N ALA A 1189 3.14 34.38 44.67
CA ALA A 1189 3.51 35.42 45.60
C ALA A 1189 5.00 35.75 45.55
N CYS A 1190 5.32 37.01 45.84
CA CYS A 1190 6.64 37.42 46.27
C CYS A 1190 6.71 37.20 47.79
N VAL A 1191 7.57 36.29 48.23
CA VAL A 1191 7.66 35.83 49.63
C VAL A 1191 9.04 36.17 50.15
N SER A 1192 9.07 36.89 51.28
CA SER A 1192 10.28 37.21 52.04
C SER A 1192 10.48 36.16 53.13
N ILE A 1193 11.57 35.40 53.05
CA ILE A 1193 11.85 34.27 53.93
C ILE A 1193 13.13 34.55 54.73
N GLU A 1194 13.06 34.37 56.04
CA GLU A 1194 14.23 34.50 56.92
C GLU A 1194 15.35 33.55 56.48
N GLY A 1195 16.54 34.11 56.22
CA GLY A 1195 17.74 33.35 55.81
C GLY A 1195 17.83 32.97 54.32
N VAL A 1196 16.75 33.10 53.54
CA VAL A 1196 16.72 32.81 52.09
C VAL A 1196 16.61 34.09 51.25
N GLY A 1197 16.02 35.15 51.78
CA GLY A 1197 15.74 36.40 51.07
C GLY A 1197 14.36 36.39 50.42
N ASP A 1198 14.07 37.35 49.54
CA ASP A 1198 12.78 37.41 48.84
C ASP A 1198 12.83 36.73 47.49
N VAL A 1199 11.82 35.90 47.26
CA VAL A 1199 11.71 35.04 46.08
C VAL A 1199 10.30 35.14 45.52
N ILE A 1200 10.18 35.01 44.19
CA ILE A 1200 8.88 34.91 43.53
C ILE A 1200 8.60 33.42 43.28
N LYS A 1201 7.62 32.85 43.98
CA LYS A 1201 7.35 31.41 43.89
C LYS A 1201 5.86 31.13 43.89
N ARG A 1202 5.52 29.95 43.39
CA ARG A 1202 4.19 29.37 43.57
C ARG A 1202 4.14 28.70 44.93
N CYS A 1203 3.17 29.10 45.74
CA CYS A 1203 3.02 28.70 47.12
C CYS A 1203 2.08 27.49 47.20
N HIS A 1204 2.55 26.40 47.79
CA HIS A 1204 1.70 25.26 48.14
C HIS A 1204 1.66 25.11 49.66
N ILE A 1205 0.46 25.03 50.22
CA ILE A 1205 0.25 25.04 51.68
C ILE A 1205 0.05 23.62 52.19
N SER A 1206 0.81 23.25 53.22
CA SER A 1206 0.62 22.06 54.04
C SER A 1206 0.39 22.48 55.50
N ASP A 1207 -0.13 21.59 56.35
CA ASP A 1207 -0.63 21.89 57.71
C ASP A 1207 0.36 22.65 58.62
N SER A 1208 1.67 22.60 58.36
CA SER A 1208 2.70 23.36 59.11
C SER A 1208 3.84 23.92 58.26
N GLN A 1209 3.80 23.72 56.95
CA GLN A 1209 4.89 24.06 56.02
C GLN A 1209 4.33 24.66 54.74
N ILE A 1210 5.15 25.51 54.11
CA ILE A 1210 4.88 26.04 52.78
C ILE A 1210 5.97 25.55 51.83
N ILE A 1211 5.52 25.00 50.71
CA ILE A 1211 6.40 24.52 49.64
C ILE A 1211 6.35 25.58 48.53
N LEU A 1212 7.50 26.17 48.24
CA LEU A 1212 7.64 27.22 47.24
C LEU A 1212 8.31 26.63 46.00
N SER A 1213 7.55 26.54 44.92
CA SER A 1213 7.97 25.91 43.65
C SER A 1213 8.33 26.95 42.58
N SER A 1214 9.27 26.57 41.71
CA SER A 1214 9.61 27.37 40.52
C SER A 1214 8.40 27.47 39.59
N ILE A 1215 8.23 28.65 39.00
CA ILE A 1215 7.16 28.93 38.05
C ILE A 1215 7.60 28.59 36.62
N ASN A 1216 8.91 28.66 36.34
CA ASN A 1216 9.47 28.37 35.04
C ASN A 1216 9.55 26.84 34.81
N PRO A 1217 8.79 26.28 33.85
CA PRO A 1217 8.83 24.84 33.57
C PRO A 1217 10.17 24.38 32.95
N ASN A 1218 10.95 25.32 32.39
CA ASN A 1218 12.25 25.06 31.78
C ASN A 1218 13.41 25.15 32.78
N GLU A 1219 13.22 25.84 33.91
CA GLU A 1219 14.19 25.96 35.00
C GLU A 1219 13.64 25.30 36.26
N ARG A 1220 13.95 24.01 36.43
CA ARG A 1220 13.61 23.25 37.64
C ARG A 1220 14.56 23.64 38.78
N GLU A 1221 14.24 24.72 39.48
CA GLU A 1221 14.85 24.99 40.78
C GLU A 1221 14.31 24.02 41.84
N ALA A 1222 15.16 23.67 42.81
CA ALA A 1222 14.73 22.91 43.98
C ALA A 1222 13.62 23.68 44.72
N THR A 1223 12.58 22.96 45.15
CA THR A 1223 11.49 23.52 45.95
C THR A 1223 12.02 23.99 47.30
N ILE A 1224 11.67 25.20 47.70
CA ILE A 1224 12.01 25.71 49.04
C ILE A 1224 10.89 25.27 49.98
N VAL A 1225 11.22 24.41 50.94
CA VAL A 1225 10.28 24.00 51.99
C VAL A 1225 10.65 24.76 53.25
N THR A 1226 9.72 25.58 53.74
CA THR A 1226 9.94 26.38 54.96
C THR A 1226 8.73 26.35 55.88
N LYS A 1227 8.90 26.78 57.13
CA LYS A 1227 7.78 26.90 58.07
C LYS A 1227 7.03 28.20 57.79
N MET A 1228 5.72 28.21 58.04
CA MET A 1228 4.91 29.42 57.88
C MET A 1228 5.41 30.59 58.75
N GLU A 1229 6.02 30.28 59.90
CA GLU A 1229 6.63 31.24 60.83
C GLU A 1229 7.87 31.95 60.26
N SER A 1230 8.54 31.33 59.29
CA SER A 1230 9.76 31.83 58.65
C SER A 1230 9.48 32.90 57.58
N ILE A 1231 8.21 33.08 57.19
CA ILE A 1231 7.80 34.10 56.22
C ILE A 1231 7.61 35.43 56.95
N GLN A 1232 8.46 36.40 56.61
CA GLN A 1232 8.40 37.74 57.17
C GLN A 1232 7.32 38.58 56.48
N HIS A 1233 7.26 38.50 55.15
CA HIS A 1233 6.32 39.24 54.31
C HIS A 1233 5.90 38.40 53.10
N ALA A 1234 4.65 38.54 52.67
CA ALA A 1234 4.13 37.94 51.45
C ALA A 1234 3.32 38.97 50.68
N TYR A 1235 3.53 39.02 49.38
CA TYR A 1235 2.87 39.95 48.47
C TYR A 1235 2.24 39.18 47.31
N GLU A 1236 0.96 39.40 47.06
CA GLU A 1236 0.20 38.65 46.05
C GLU A 1236 0.52 39.22 44.69
N LEU A 1237 0.87 38.37 43.74
CA LEU A 1237 1.03 38.76 42.36
C LEU A 1237 -0.36 39.11 41.78
N ASN A 1238 -0.58 40.39 41.50
CA ASN A 1238 -1.83 40.96 41.03
C ASN A 1238 -1.80 41.38 39.56
N GLY A 1239 -0.65 41.26 38.89
CA GLY A 1239 -0.53 41.53 37.47
C GLY A 1239 0.91 41.61 36.99
N VAL A 1240 1.08 41.91 35.70
CA VAL A 1240 2.36 42.12 35.04
C VAL A 1240 2.25 43.26 34.04
N LEU A 1241 3.29 44.09 33.96
CA LEU A 1241 3.48 45.13 32.97
C LEU A 1241 4.61 44.71 32.02
N PHE A 1242 4.29 44.65 30.73
CA PHE A 1242 5.22 44.40 29.65
C PHE A 1242 5.93 45.70 29.26
N GLU A 1243 7.18 45.61 28.80
CA GLU A 1243 8.00 46.79 28.48
C GLU A 1243 7.28 47.81 27.58
N THR A 1244 7.11 49.03 28.09
CA THR A 1244 6.79 50.21 27.29
C THR A 1244 8.08 51.00 27.08
N GLY A 1245 8.40 51.32 25.83
CA GLY A 1245 9.66 51.95 25.44
C GLY A 1245 9.77 53.43 25.82
N THR A 1246 9.63 53.78 27.10
CA THR A 1246 9.79 55.16 27.59
C THR A 1246 10.93 55.35 28.59
N GLY A 1247 11.68 54.30 28.94
CA GLY A 1247 13.01 54.47 29.51
C GLY A 1247 13.96 54.90 28.40
N LYS A 1248 14.35 56.19 28.34
CA LYS A 1248 15.57 56.60 27.63
C LYS A 1248 16.65 55.58 27.99
N SER A 1249 17.14 54.81 27.01
CA SER A 1249 18.39 54.09 27.17
C SER A 1249 19.44 55.15 27.46
N ILE A 1250 19.90 55.18 28.70
CA ILE A 1250 21.20 55.75 29.03
C ILE A 1250 22.17 54.76 28.37
N ASP A 1251 22.60 55.09 27.15
CA ASP A 1251 23.84 54.57 26.56
C ASP A 1251 25.02 54.83 27.49
#